data_AF-A0A847SNR2-F1
#
_entry.id   AF-A0A847SNR2-F1
#
_cell.length_a   1.000
_cell.length_b   1.000
_cell.length_c   1.000
_cell.angle_alpha   90.00
_cell.angle_beta   90.00
_cell.angle_gamma   90.00
#
_symmetry.space_group_name_H-M   'P 1'
#
loop_
_entity.id
_entity.type
_entity.pdbx_description
1 polymer ?
#
loop_
_entity_poly.entity_id
_entity_poly.type
_entity_poly.pdbx_seq_one_letter_code
_entity_poly.pdbx_strand_id
1 'polypeptide(L)'
;MKQLLSILLILIPFFPYAQKVNTSAPPTWLVPYTPDLTQKPNAKNISDGYYLLLLEEQRQVELKSHYHHFIRQIISEAGIQNGSEISVDYDPQYEKLSFHKIVIHRDGKEINRLPGAAFKLLQKEQELSRFIYSGTYTAYLILEDVRKGDQIEYSYSISGDNPIFQGKLDSRIYFVAYEPIVNYYKNLIVSPGRPVRFKLYNNAVAPAQKKWNGLNVYEWNKVDIREADNSSYVPSWYNPFTRVQVSEYSSWKEVADWGLKINTTPPPGPALSNKIEALKKAAKGDKASYLLQALRFVQDDIRYMGIEMGEYSHRPNTPDRVLSQRFGDCKDKALLLCTILQANGITANMAYVNTDLKGTVSEMLPSPNAFNHVIVQAILNHKTYWLDGTMSYQRGGLSDFCEPNYQQALVITDTTTQLSAIPLTTRGHITVRETFQLPDSENKDGQLDVTTTYQRDEADAQRADLAGTSMKDKEKSYLNYYKKLYGDVIIKDSITVQDSATSNTIRVRESYQVRHPWKKDSSSNKLLFSANAQSLYDILSYITDTQRKVPVSLRYPYDLDYQIVMHTPVEWSLDQDPVHIANEYYQFDYTAEKNEQLITLSYRFKTLSNHIPVKFIPQYIKDLKIINETSSLDLTWKPDFTPAPHPGVPGNWLAIALALIFAVIFSLLAYVAYRYSILPRRQQAEPVPIGGGLALLAIGLLFTPMGELMSLCKMPVFNYQYWITITSRKDLGNITLVELFLILEMILNVFLLCYSVLLAVLFFNRRDTFPFALATYYFICIIFIYADNAVNKYYFHEGQPGSILSLNSILWPLLRMAIWIPYLLISERGKTTFIQPYQASKEDV
;
A
#
# COMPACT_ATOMS: atom_id res chain seq x y z
N MET A 1 30.01 -88.57 30.76
CA MET A 1 30.27 -87.36 29.95
C MET A 1 28.93 -86.85 29.45
N LYS A 2 28.32 -85.84 30.09
CA LYS A 2 28.59 -84.39 29.99
C LYS A 2 28.15 -83.76 28.65
N GLN A 3 27.06 -82.98 28.76
CA GLN A 3 26.78 -81.68 28.09
C GLN A 3 26.34 -81.71 26.62
N LEU A 4 25.34 -80.96 26.10
CA LEU A 4 24.58 -79.73 26.45
C LEU A 4 23.24 -79.81 25.66
N LEU A 5 22.03 -79.69 26.23
CA LEU A 5 21.26 -78.49 26.60
C LEU A 5 21.37 -77.25 25.69
N SER A 6 20.20 -76.73 25.27
CA SER A 6 19.93 -75.41 24.68
C SER A 6 20.18 -75.35 23.16
N ILE A 7 19.20 -75.03 22.31
CA ILE A 7 18.59 -73.71 22.18
C ILE A 7 17.13 -73.85 21.71
N LEU A 8 16.24 -73.43 22.60
CA LEU A 8 14.87 -73.02 22.33
C LEU A 8 14.96 -71.72 21.52
N LEU A 9 14.73 -71.77 20.20
CA LEU A 9 14.72 -70.58 19.35
C LEU A 9 13.36 -69.91 19.49
N ILE A 10 13.27 -69.01 20.48
CA ILE A 10 12.13 -68.12 20.67
C ILE A 10 12.15 -67.11 19.52
N LEU A 11 11.31 -67.35 18.51
CA LEU A 11 10.82 -66.33 17.60
C LEU A 11 9.88 -65.41 18.39
N ILE A 12 10.46 -64.47 19.14
CA ILE A 12 9.71 -63.32 19.65
C ILE A 12 9.44 -62.44 18.43
N PRO A 13 8.18 -62.20 18.02
CA PRO A 13 7.90 -61.10 17.14
C PRO A 13 8.30 -59.85 17.91
N PHE A 14 9.32 -59.12 17.43
CA PHE A 14 9.52 -57.73 17.79
C PHE A 14 8.25 -56.99 17.33
N PHE A 15 7.22 -56.98 18.17
CA PHE A 15 6.21 -55.95 18.11
C PHE A 15 6.99 -54.63 18.18
N PRO A 16 6.85 -53.71 17.22
CA PRO A 16 7.28 -52.35 17.46
C PRO A 16 6.58 -51.93 18.74
N TYR A 17 7.34 -51.77 19.83
CA TYR A 17 6.84 -51.10 21.02
C TYR A 17 6.48 -49.70 20.53
N ALA A 18 5.21 -49.47 20.22
CA ALA A 18 4.68 -48.12 20.22
C ALA A 18 5.15 -47.51 21.53
N GLN A 19 5.98 -46.46 21.45
CA GLN A 19 6.46 -45.76 22.64
C GLN A 19 5.21 -45.31 23.40
N LYS A 20 4.89 -46.03 24.48
CA LYS A 20 3.67 -45.80 25.25
C LYS A 20 3.83 -44.49 26.00
N VAL A 21 2.89 -43.58 25.81
CA VAL A 21 2.77 -42.41 26.67
C VAL A 21 2.43 -42.88 28.09
N ASN A 22 3.01 -42.25 29.11
CA ASN A 22 2.76 -42.64 30.49
C ASN A 22 1.30 -42.37 30.88
N THR A 23 0.76 -43.22 31.74
CA THR A 23 -0.55 -43.01 32.36
C THR A 23 -0.43 -43.11 33.87
N SER A 24 -1.19 -42.29 34.60
CA SER A 24 -1.21 -42.30 36.07
C SER A 24 -2.51 -41.70 36.60
N ALA A 25 -2.84 -41.91 37.87
CA ALA A 25 -3.95 -41.19 38.51
C ALA A 25 -3.69 -39.67 38.54
N PRO A 26 -4.75 -38.82 38.60
CA PRO A 26 -4.60 -37.39 38.78
C PRO A 26 -3.77 -37.03 40.03
N PRO A 27 -2.99 -35.95 39.99
CA PRO A 27 -2.18 -35.55 41.15
C PRO A 27 -3.03 -35.21 42.38
N THR A 28 -2.56 -35.59 43.57
CA THR A 28 -3.28 -35.36 44.83
C THR A 28 -3.13 -33.94 45.39
N TRP A 29 -2.20 -33.15 44.84
CA TRP A 29 -1.93 -31.78 45.28
C TRP A 29 -2.86 -30.74 44.65
N LEU A 30 -3.70 -31.13 43.68
CA LEU A 30 -4.62 -30.23 42.98
C LEU A 30 -5.50 -29.47 43.96
N VAL A 31 -5.66 -28.18 43.68
CA VAL A 31 -6.64 -27.34 44.36
C VAL A 31 -8.01 -27.70 43.79
N PRO A 32 -9.02 -28.04 44.63
CA PRO A 32 -10.34 -28.38 44.12
C PRO A 32 -10.98 -27.23 43.36
N TYR A 33 -11.50 -27.53 42.16
CA TYR A 33 -12.30 -26.63 41.34
C TYR A 33 -13.53 -27.39 40.84
N THR A 34 -14.71 -26.76 40.91
CA THR A 34 -15.96 -27.37 40.45
C THR A 34 -16.55 -26.52 39.33
N PRO A 35 -16.46 -26.97 38.07
CA PRO A 35 -17.05 -26.24 36.94
C PRO A 35 -18.57 -26.33 36.93
N ASP A 36 -19.23 -25.27 36.47
CA ASP A 36 -20.65 -25.31 36.15
C ASP A 36 -20.83 -25.86 34.73
N LEU A 37 -21.09 -27.16 34.64
CA LEU A 37 -21.26 -27.86 33.37
C LEU A 37 -22.61 -27.59 32.69
N THR A 38 -23.52 -26.86 33.34
CA THR A 38 -24.84 -26.52 32.77
C THR A 38 -24.80 -25.27 31.90
N GLN A 39 -23.78 -24.44 32.06
CA GLN A 39 -23.61 -23.22 31.29
C GLN A 39 -23.28 -23.49 29.82
N LYS A 40 -23.72 -22.56 28.97
CA LYS A 40 -23.47 -22.58 27.53
C LYS A 40 -22.98 -21.21 27.07
N PRO A 41 -22.00 -21.15 26.15
CA PRO A 41 -21.60 -19.89 25.57
C PRO A 41 -22.68 -19.38 24.61
N ASN A 42 -22.57 -18.12 24.20
CA ASN A 42 -23.40 -17.60 23.12
C ASN A 42 -23.12 -18.38 21.82
N ALA A 43 -24.16 -19.01 21.26
CA ALA A 43 -24.04 -19.83 20.05
C ALA A 43 -23.48 -19.05 18.84
N LYS A 44 -23.66 -17.72 18.79
CA LYS A 44 -23.11 -16.87 17.74
C LYS A 44 -21.58 -16.78 17.75
N ASN A 45 -20.94 -17.12 18.87
CA ASN A 45 -19.50 -17.00 19.05
C ASN A 45 -18.76 -18.31 18.77
N ILE A 46 -19.44 -19.36 18.30
CA ILE A 46 -18.84 -20.67 18.05
C ILE A 46 -18.53 -20.80 16.56
N SER A 47 -17.23 -20.85 16.20
CA SER A 47 -16.74 -20.93 14.82
C SER A 47 -16.43 -22.36 14.36
N ASP A 48 -15.78 -23.17 15.20
CA ASP A 48 -15.21 -24.45 14.78
C ASP A 48 -16.12 -25.67 15.02
N GLY A 49 -17.38 -25.42 15.37
CA GLY A 49 -18.34 -26.46 15.67
C GLY A 49 -18.15 -27.14 17.03
N TYR A 50 -17.26 -26.62 17.87
CA TYR A 50 -17.09 -27.00 19.27
C TYR A 50 -16.73 -25.77 20.13
N TYR A 51 -16.85 -25.92 21.45
CA TYR A 51 -16.35 -24.93 22.42
C TYR A 51 -15.74 -25.64 23.64
N LEU A 52 -14.99 -24.91 24.48
CA LEU A 52 -14.47 -25.45 25.73
C LEU A 52 -15.48 -25.19 26.86
N LEU A 53 -16.07 -26.27 27.37
CA LEU A 53 -16.87 -26.22 28.59
C LEU A 53 -15.98 -26.01 29.82
N LEU A 54 -14.75 -26.55 29.80
CA LEU A 54 -13.74 -26.34 30.83
C LEU A 54 -12.34 -26.18 30.21
N LEU A 55 -11.62 -25.18 30.71
CA LEU A 55 -10.16 -25.10 30.67
C LEU A 55 -9.66 -24.92 32.11
N GLU A 56 -8.93 -25.92 32.60
CA GLU A 56 -8.29 -25.92 33.91
C GLU A 56 -6.79 -26.16 33.77
N GLU A 57 -5.98 -25.29 34.37
CA GLU A 57 -4.53 -25.44 34.46
C GLU A 57 -4.06 -25.18 35.90
N GLN A 58 -3.24 -26.08 36.44
CA GLN A 58 -2.68 -25.92 37.78
C GLN A 58 -1.20 -26.22 37.76
N ARG A 59 -0.35 -25.28 38.21
CA ARG A 59 1.10 -25.47 38.26
C ARG A 59 1.60 -25.51 39.70
N GLN A 60 2.17 -26.64 40.10
CA GLN A 60 2.89 -26.79 41.37
C GLN A 60 4.39 -26.66 41.11
N VAL A 61 5.02 -25.61 41.66
CA VAL A 61 6.39 -25.23 41.28
C VAL A 61 7.48 -26.06 41.99
N GLU A 62 7.27 -26.55 43.20
CA GLU A 62 8.22 -27.43 43.91
C GLU A 62 8.30 -28.84 43.29
N LEU A 63 7.17 -29.35 42.84
CA LEU A 63 7.04 -30.65 42.17
C LEU A 63 7.34 -30.56 40.67
N LYS A 64 7.56 -29.34 40.15
CA LYS A 64 7.80 -29.07 38.73
C LYS A 64 6.71 -29.70 37.86
N SER A 65 5.46 -29.57 38.28
CA SER A 65 4.34 -30.29 37.67
C SER A 65 3.26 -29.32 37.22
N HIS A 66 2.86 -29.44 35.96
CA HIS A 66 1.81 -28.65 35.34
C HIS A 66 0.69 -29.58 34.89
N TYR A 67 -0.45 -29.48 35.58
CA TYR A 67 -1.66 -30.23 35.29
C TYR A 67 -2.56 -29.44 34.36
N HIS A 68 -3.15 -30.13 33.39
CA HIS A 68 -4.11 -29.60 32.45
C HIS A 68 -5.36 -30.48 32.42
N HIS A 69 -6.53 -29.86 32.34
CA HIS A 69 -7.81 -30.53 32.26
C HIS A 69 -8.78 -29.74 31.37
N PHE A 70 -9.35 -30.44 30.40
CA PHE A 70 -10.21 -29.86 29.39
C PHE A 70 -11.50 -30.66 29.28
N ILE A 71 -12.61 -29.96 29.06
CA ILE A 71 -13.87 -30.54 28.61
C ILE A 71 -14.29 -29.80 27.34
N ARG A 72 -14.31 -30.50 26.20
CA ARG A 72 -14.70 -29.96 24.90
C ARG A 72 -16.10 -30.45 24.54
N GLN A 73 -17.01 -29.55 24.20
CA GLN A 73 -18.37 -29.92 23.76
C GLN A 73 -18.46 -29.85 22.23
N ILE A 74 -18.79 -30.97 21.59
CA ILE A 74 -19.01 -31.05 20.13
C ILE A 74 -20.45 -30.67 19.82
N ILE A 75 -20.67 -29.68 18.96
CA ILE A 75 -22.02 -29.16 18.65
C ILE A 75 -22.43 -29.30 17.18
N SER A 76 -21.49 -29.58 16.27
CA SER A 76 -21.76 -29.78 14.85
C SER A 76 -20.85 -30.82 14.22
N GLU A 77 -21.17 -31.17 12.97
CA GLU A 77 -20.40 -32.06 12.11
C GLU A 77 -18.98 -31.50 11.85
N ALA A 78 -18.85 -30.18 11.70
CA ALA A 78 -17.55 -29.51 11.64
C ALA A 78 -16.77 -29.67 12.97
N GLY A 79 -17.47 -29.65 14.11
CA GLY A 79 -16.87 -29.91 15.41
C GLY A 79 -16.31 -31.32 15.55
N ILE A 80 -16.95 -32.32 14.92
CA ILE A 80 -16.40 -33.68 14.86
C ILE A 80 -15.06 -33.64 14.11
N GLN A 81 -15.00 -32.97 12.97
CA GLN A 81 -13.76 -32.85 12.20
C GLN A 81 -12.65 -32.10 12.96
N ASN A 82 -12.99 -30.96 13.57
CA ASN A 82 -12.02 -30.03 14.16
C ASN A 82 -11.68 -30.33 15.64
N GLY A 83 -12.50 -31.12 16.32
CA GLY A 83 -12.47 -31.29 17.77
C GLY A 83 -12.19 -32.73 18.25
N SER A 84 -11.98 -33.69 17.35
CA SER A 84 -11.81 -35.12 17.70
C SER A 84 -10.35 -35.56 17.88
N GLU A 85 -9.44 -34.62 18.14
CA GLU A 85 -8.03 -34.90 18.40
C GLU A 85 -7.54 -34.29 19.72
N ILE A 86 -6.56 -34.97 20.32
CA ILE A 86 -5.79 -34.51 21.48
C ILE A 86 -4.33 -34.42 21.05
N SER A 87 -3.72 -33.27 21.27
CA SER A 87 -2.34 -32.99 20.90
C SER A 87 -1.65 -32.29 22.08
N VAL A 88 -0.54 -32.85 22.55
CA VAL A 88 0.22 -32.31 23.70
C VAL A 88 1.71 -32.28 23.37
N ASP A 89 2.29 -31.09 23.37
CA ASP A 89 3.71 -30.85 23.15
C ASP A 89 4.49 -30.95 24.47
N TYR A 90 5.67 -31.55 24.44
CA TYR A 90 6.61 -31.62 25.58
C TYR A 90 8.06 -31.86 25.12
N ASP A 91 9.03 -31.49 25.94
CA ASP A 91 10.45 -31.78 25.74
C ASP A 91 10.85 -33.06 26.52
N PRO A 92 11.08 -34.20 25.84
CA PRO A 92 11.37 -35.45 26.53
C PRO A 92 12.73 -35.49 27.25
N GLN A 93 13.62 -34.50 27.08
CA GLN A 93 14.91 -34.50 27.76
C GLN A 93 14.81 -34.17 29.26
N TYR A 94 13.86 -33.32 29.64
CA TYR A 94 13.65 -32.95 31.05
C TYR A 94 12.18 -33.01 31.49
N GLU A 95 11.23 -33.20 30.57
CA GLU A 95 9.82 -33.32 30.88
C GLU A 95 9.30 -34.75 30.68
N LYS A 96 8.30 -35.08 31.50
CA LYS A 96 7.54 -36.33 31.43
C LYS A 96 6.06 -36.01 31.29
N LEU A 97 5.49 -36.41 30.16
CA LEU A 97 4.04 -36.38 29.94
C LEU A 97 3.37 -37.62 30.55
N SER A 98 2.30 -37.41 31.32
CA SER A 98 1.45 -38.47 31.88
C SER A 98 -0.03 -38.13 31.71
N PHE A 99 -0.80 -38.97 31.03
CA PHE A 99 -2.26 -38.82 30.91
C PHE A 99 -2.99 -39.43 32.10
N HIS A 100 -4.05 -38.77 32.56
CA HIS A 100 -4.85 -39.22 33.70
C HIS A 100 -6.28 -39.62 33.34
N LYS A 101 -6.87 -38.95 32.35
CA LYS A 101 -8.25 -39.18 31.91
C LYS A 101 -8.37 -38.88 30.43
N ILE A 102 -9.11 -39.72 29.70
CA ILE A 102 -9.61 -39.47 28.34
C ILE A 102 -10.96 -40.18 28.23
N VAL A 103 -12.05 -39.42 28.27
CA VAL A 103 -13.42 -39.92 28.35
C VAL A 103 -14.28 -39.19 27.33
N ILE A 104 -15.16 -39.94 26.67
CA ILE A 104 -16.27 -39.38 25.90
C ILE A 104 -17.54 -39.54 26.73
N HIS A 105 -18.23 -38.44 27.02
CA HIS A 105 -19.55 -38.45 27.62
C HIS A 105 -20.60 -38.39 26.52
N ARG A 106 -21.49 -39.39 26.49
CA ARG A 106 -22.58 -39.50 25.51
C ARG A 106 -23.83 -39.99 26.21
N ASP A 107 -24.93 -39.25 26.10
CA ASP A 107 -26.23 -39.61 26.69
C ASP A 107 -26.15 -40.00 28.18
N GLY A 108 -25.32 -39.30 28.95
CA GLY A 108 -25.09 -39.57 30.37
C GLY A 108 -24.22 -40.79 30.68
N LYS A 109 -23.62 -41.43 29.67
CA LYS A 109 -22.67 -42.54 29.84
C LYS A 109 -21.24 -42.07 29.60
N GLU A 110 -20.32 -42.54 30.45
CA GLU A 110 -18.88 -42.36 30.28
C GLU A 110 -18.28 -43.50 29.45
N ILE A 111 -17.57 -43.15 28.39
CA ILE A 111 -16.81 -44.07 27.55
C ILE A 111 -15.32 -43.78 27.74
N ASN A 112 -14.65 -44.58 28.56
CA ASN A 112 -13.22 -44.42 28.82
C ASN A 112 -12.39 -44.86 27.60
N ARG A 113 -11.67 -43.92 27.00
CA ARG A 113 -10.81 -44.15 25.82
C ARG A 113 -9.33 -44.30 26.18
N LEU A 114 -8.91 -44.01 27.42
CA LEU A 114 -7.50 -44.02 27.81
C LEU A 114 -6.83 -45.40 27.68
N PRO A 115 -7.41 -46.53 28.14
CA PRO A 115 -6.76 -47.85 28.03
C PRO A 115 -6.49 -48.31 26.58
N GLY A 116 -7.28 -47.82 25.62
CA GLY A 116 -7.14 -48.12 24.19
C GLY A 116 -6.48 -47.00 23.38
N ALA A 117 -6.00 -45.93 24.03
CA ALA A 117 -5.46 -44.76 23.34
C ALA A 117 -4.13 -45.09 22.65
N ALA A 118 -4.14 -45.12 21.32
CA ALA A 118 -2.97 -45.35 20.49
C ALA A 118 -2.29 -44.01 20.10
N PHE A 119 -1.58 -43.41 21.05
CA PHE A 119 -0.83 -42.18 20.80
C PHE A 119 0.26 -42.37 19.74
N LYS A 120 0.34 -41.41 18.82
CA LYS A 120 1.48 -41.23 17.92
C LYS A 120 2.40 -40.19 18.53
N LEU A 121 3.67 -40.54 18.73
CA LEU A 121 4.70 -39.57 19.11
C LEU A 121 5.29 -39.01 17.82
N LEU A 122 5.05 -37.72 17.60
CA LEU A 122 5.49 -36.99 16.42
C LEU A 122 6.59 -36.04 16.85
N GLN A 123 7.77 -36.18 16.27
CA GLN A 123 8.80 -35.16 16.46
C GLN A 123 8.39 -33.90 15.70
N LYS A 124 8.36 -32.76 16.40
CA LYS A 124 7.86 -31.49 15.88
C LYS A 124 9.00 -30.49 15.84
N GLU A 125 9.46 -30.19 14.63
CA GLU A 125 10.57 -29.25 14.40
C GLU A 125 10.11 -28.10 13.50
N GLN A 126 9.33 -27.18 14.07
CA GLN A 126 8.70 -26.08 13.32
C GLN A 126 9.72 -25.05 12.80
N GLU A 127 10.90 -24.99 13.39
CA GLU A 127 11.91 -23.96 13.10
C GLU A 127 13.10 -24.50 12.27
N LEU A 128 12.99 -25.70 11.69
CA LEU A 128 14.04 -26.25 10.82
C LEU A 128 14.31 -25.38 9.58
N SER A 129 13.28 -24.74 9.03
CA SER A 129 13.42 -23.77 7.94
C SER A 129 14.26 -22.55 8.34
N ARG A 130 14.35 -22.27 9.65
CA ARG A 130 15.21 -21.25 10.26
C ARG A 130 16.53 -21.84 10.79
N PHE A 131 16.82 -23.10 10.47
CA PHE A 131 17.98 -23.86 10.95
C PHE A 131 18.02 -24.05 12.47
N ILE A 132 16.87 -24.13 13.13
CA ILE A 132 16.76 -24.39 14.57
C ILE A 132 16.15 -25.78 14.76
N TYR A 133 16.80 -26.56 15.63
CA TYR A 133 16.37 -27.88 16.06
C TYR A 133 16.07 -27.82 17.56
N SER A 134 14.79 -27.97 17.88
CA SER A 134 14.24 -27.79 19.23
C SER A 134 14.19 -29.10 20.03
N GLY A 135 14.01 -30.24 19.36
CA GLY A 135 13.84 -31.53 20.03
C GLY A 135 12.47 -31.74 20.66
N THR A 136 11.45 -30.94 20.29
CA THR A 136 10.10 -31.02 20.85
C THR A 136 9.33 -32.22 20.28
N TYR A 137 8.56 -32.90 21.13
CA TYR A 137 7.68 -34.00 20.71
C TYR A 137 6.22 -33.68 20.99
N THR A 138 5.36 -34.11 20.08
CA THR A 138 3.90 -34.05 20.21
C THR A 138 3.36 -35.45 20.45
N ALA A 139 2.67 -35.66 21.58
CA ALA A 139 1.80 -36.81 21.77
C ALA A 139 0.44 -36.53 21.12
N TYR A 140 0.17 -37.21 20.01
CA TYR A 140 -1.01 -36.97 19.19
C TYR A 140 -1.95 -38.19 19.20
N LEU A 141 -3.22 -37.97 19.51
CA LEU A 141 -4.26 -38.99 19.56
C LEU A 141 -5.47 -38.55 18.75
N ILE A 142 -5.88 -39.39 17.81
CA ILE A 142 -7.17 -39.28 17.12
C ILE A 142 -8.19 -40.08 17.94
N LEU A 143 -9.30 -39.45 18.31
CA LEU A 143 -10.38 -40.11 19.03
C LEU A 143 -11.35 -40.75 18.04
N GLU A 144 -11.55 -42.06 18.18
CA GLU A 144 -12.49 -42.82 17.37
C GLU A 144 -13.93 -42.68 17.89
N ASP A 145 -14.90 -42.71 16.96
CA ASP A 145 -16.33 -42.64 17.25
C ASP A 145 -16.71 -41.43 18.12
N VAL A 146 -16.27 -40.23 17.71
CA VAL A 146 -16.81 -38.96 18.22
C VAL A 146 -18.02 -38.55 17.39
N ARG A 147 -19.07 -38.07 18.05
CA ARG A 147 -20.35 -37.68 17.45
C ARG A 147 -20.76 -36.30 17.93
N LYS A 148 -21.65 -35.67 17.16
CA LYS A 148 -22.32 -34.43 17.55
C LYS A 148 -23.07 -34.63 18.87
N GLY A 149 -22.87 -33.71 19.82
CA GLY A 149 -23.43 -33.78 21.16
C GLY A 149 -22.48 -34.39 22.21
N ASP A 150 -21.41 -35.07 21.80
CA ASP A 150 -20.44 -35.64 22.74
C ASP A 150 -19.68 -34.55 23.50
N GLN A 151 -19.32 -34.86 24.75
CA GLN A 151 -18.28 -34.12 25.48
C GLN A 151 -17.01 -34.96 25.55
N ILE A 152 -15.88 -34.37 25.16
CA ILE A 152 -14.56 -34.97 25.26
C ILE A 152 -13.89 -34.38 26.50
N GLU A 153 -13.71 -35.18 27.53
CA GLU A 153 -13.00 -34.80 28.76
C GLU A 153 -11.64 -35.49 28.80
N TYR A 154 -10.59 -34.71 29.01
CA TYR A 154 -9.25 -35.26 29.17
C TYR A 154 -8.38 -34.41 30.08
N SER A 155 -7.44 -35.08 30.74
CA SER A 155 -6.49 -34.43 31.64
C SER A 155 -5.13 -35.11 31.60
N TYR A 156 -4.07 -34.32 31.73
CA TYR A 156 -2.69 -34.79 31.74
C TYR A 156 -1.82 -33.88 32.61
N SER A 157 -0.66 -34.37 32.99
CA SER A 157 0.40 -33.57 33.62
C SER A 157 1.68 -33.64 32.80
N ILE A 158 2.34 -32.50 32.67
CA ILE A 158 3.73 -32.39 32.24
C ILE A 158 4.55 -32.15 33.50
N SER A 159 5.51 -33.03 33.80
CA SER A 159 6.36 -32.92 34.99
C SER A 159 7.83 -32.85 34.60
N GLY A 160 8.52 -31.83 35.08
CA GLY A 160 9.86 -31.46 34.63
C GLY A 160 9.98 -29.96 34.46
N ASP A 161 11.21 -29.45 34.52
CA ASP A 161 11.56 -28.08 34.15
C ASP A 161 12.99 -28.10 33.63
N ASN A 162 13.33 -27.18 32.74
CA ASN A 162 14.68 -27.08 32.21
C ASN A 162 15.69 -26.77 33.34
N PRO A 163 16.70 -27.63 33.57
CA PRO A 163 17.64 -27.47 34.69
C PRO A 163 18.48 -26.19 34.60
N ILE A 164 18.59 -25.57 33.42
CA ILE A 164 19.40 -24.36 33.21
C ILE A 164 18.93 -23.17 34.07
N PHE A 165 17.65 -23.12 34.44
CA PHE A 165 17.07 -22.08 35.29
C PHE A 165 17.23 -22.36 36.80
N GLN A 166 17.87 -23.46 37.18
CA GLN A 166 18.16 -23.82 38.58
C GLN A 166 16.90 -23.85 39.47
N GLY A 167 15.77 -24.28 38.87
CA GLY A 167 14.48 -24.39 39.55
C GLY A 167 13.76 -23.08 39.81
N LYS A 168 14.25 -21.92 39.34
CA LYS A 168 13.55 -20.64 39.45
C LYS A 168 12.42 -20.51 38.45
N LEU A 169 11.32 -19.90 38.89
CA LEU A 169 10.17 -19.59 38.07
C LEU A 169 10.40 -18.34 37.23
N ASP A 170 10.18 -18.48 35.92
CA ASP A 170 10.03 -17.41 34.94
C ASP A 170 8.94 -17.85 33.95
N SER A 171 7.84 -17.11 33.88
CA SER A 171 6.71 -17.49 33.03
C SER A 171 5.84 -16.30 32.64
N ARG A 172 5.11 -16.45 31.54
CA ARG A 172 4.06 -15.52 31.10
C ARG A 172 2.77 -16.30 30.99
N ILE A 173 1.77 -15.91 31.76
CA ILE A 173 0.44 -16.52 31.78
C ILE A 173 -0.48 -15.60 30.98
N TYR A 174 -1.02 -16.12 29.88
CA TYR A 174 -1.96 -15.42 29.03
C TYR A 174 -3.40 -15.74 29.42
N PHE A 175 -4.27 -14.73 29.35
CA PHE A 175 -5.70 -14.79 29.66
C PHE A 175 -6.50 -14.39 28.43
N VAL A 176 -6.22 -15.02 27.29
CA VAL A 176 -6.90 -14.78 26.01
C VAL A 176 -7.35 -16.11 25.41
N ALA A 177 -8.53 -16.12 24.79
CA ALA A 177 -9.01 -17.21 23.96
C ALA A 177 -9.77 -16.67 22.75
N TYR A 178 -9.78 -17.42 21.65
CA TYR A 178 -10.54 -17.09 20.44
C TYR A 178 -11.83 -17.91 20.35
N GLU A 179 -11.79 -19.12 20.88
CA GLU A 179 -12.95 -19.95 21.10
C GLU A 179 -13.65 -19.63 22.44
N PRO A 180 -14.98 -19.78 22.54
CA PRO A 180 -15.67 -19.59 23.79
C PRO A 180 -15.23 -20.60 24.85
N ILE A 181 -14.85 -20.09 26.03
CA ILE A 181 -14.56 -20.88 27.22
C ILE A 181 -15.60 -20.55 28.30
N VAL A 182 -16.31 -21.57 28.77
CA VAL A 182 -17.37 -21.40 29.77
C VAL A 182 -16.82 -21.38 31.19
N ASN A 183 -16.05 -22.41 31.55
CA ASN A 183 -15.37 -22.50 32.84
C ASN A 183 -13.86 -22.35 32.63
N TYR A 184 -13.25 -21.35 33.27
CA TYR A 184 -11.83 -21.06 33.15
C TYR A 184 -11.20 -21.00 34.55
N TYR A 185 -10.19 -21.83 34.78
CA TYR A 185 -9.45 -21.85 36.04
C TYR A 185 -7.96 -22.03 35.78
N LYS A 186 -7.15 -21.07 36.23
CA LYS A 186 -5.69 -21.21 36.26
C LYS A 186 -5.18 -20.94 37.66
N ASN A 187 -4.21 -21.72 38.12
CA ASN A 187 -3.49 -21.38 39.34
C ASN A 187 -1.99 -21.67 39.29
N LEU A 188 -1.28 -20.97 40.18
CA LEU A 188 0.12 -21.17 40.49
C LEU A 188 0.24 -21.46 41.99
N ILE A 189 0.81 -22.62 42.32
CA ILE A 189 0.94 -23.13 43.68
C ILE A 189 2.43 -23.14 44.05
N VAL A 190 2.79 -22.42 45.12
CA VAL A 190 4.18 -22.25 45.56
C VAL A 190 4.31 -22.35 47.08
N SER A 191 5.51 -22.67 47.53
CA SER A 191 5.87 -22.60 48.95
C SER A 191 5.74 -21.17 49.50
N PRO A 192 5.27 -20.99 50.75
CA PRO A 192 5.02 -19.66 51.30
C PRO A 192 6.23 -18.70 51.35
N GLY A 193 7.45 -19.24 51.43
CA GLY A 193 8.69 -18.45 51.49
C GLY A 193 9.30 -18.10 50.12
N ARG A 194 8.65 -18.48 49.01
CA ARG A 194 9.21 -18.32 47.67
C ARG A 194 8.96 -16.90 47.13
N PRO A 195 10.00 -16.16 46.71
CA PRO A 195 9.87 -14.74 46.34
C PRO A 195 9.35 -14.57 44.91
N VAL A 196 8.03 -14.75 44.73
CA VAL A 196 7.36 -14.63 43.43
C VAL A 196 6.90 -13.19 43.19
N ARG A 197 7.32 -12.58 42.07
CA ARG A 197 6.82 -11.26 41.62
C ARG A 197 5.89 -11.40 40.43
N PHE A 198 4.88 -10.53 40.40
CA PHE A 198 3.91 -10.44 39.31
C PHE A 198 3.97 -9.06 38.64
N LYS A 199 3.90 -9.04 37.32
CA LYS A 199 3.67 -7.82 36.54
C LYS A 199 2.47 -8.03 35.61
N LEU A 200 1.51 -7.12 35.71
CA LEU A 200 0.24 -7.17 34.99
C LEU A 200 0.37 -6.35 33.69
N TYR A 201 -0.19 -6.86 32.60
CA TYR A 201 -0.21 -6.18 31.30
C TYR A 201 -1.64 -6.11 30.75
N ASN A 202 -1.95 -5.05 30.00
CA ASN A 202 -3.22 -4.90 29.27
C ASN A 202 -4.47 -5.12 30.15
N ASN A 203 -4.50 -4.48 31.32
CA ASN A 203 -5.59 -4.59 32.30
C ASN A 203 -5.81 -6.00 32.88
N ALA A 204 -4.80 -6.86 32.88
CA ALA A 204 -4.86 -8.14 33.58
C ALA A 204 -5.20 -7.96 35.06
N VAL A 205 -6.04 -8.85 35.59
CA VAL A 205 -6.43 -8.86 37.00
C VAL A 205 -5.33 -9.51 37.84
N ALA A 206 -5.03 -8.91 38.99
CA ALA A 206 -4.12 -9.51 39.96
C ALA A 206 -4.65 -10.87 40.45
N PRO A 207 -3.79 -11.87 40.72
CA PRO A 207 -4.26 -13.16 41.21
C PRO A 207 -4.97 -13.02 42.56
N ALA A 208 -6.06 -13.77 42.72
CA ALA A 208 -6.60 -14.01 44.04
C ALA A 208 -5.65 -14.92 44.81
N GLN A 209 -5.41 -14.60 46.09
CA GLN A 209 -4.47 -15.34 46.94
C GLN A 209 -5.24 -16.17 47.94
N LYS A 210 -4.90 -17.45 48.04
CA LYS A 210 -5.39 -18.36 49.09
C LYS A 210 -4.31 -19.33 49.54
N LYS A 211 -4.62 -20.12 50.56
CA LYS A 211 -3.76 -21.22 51.00
C LYS A 211 -4.40 -22.56 50.72
N TRP A 212 -3.59 -23.53 50.32
CA TRP A 212 -4.01 -24.92 50.11
C TRP A 212 -2.90 -25.86 50.59
N ASN A 213 -3.21 -26.76 51.52
CA ASN A 213 -2.23 -27.69 52.11
C ASN A 213 -0.93 -27.01 52.57
N GLY A 214 -1.04 -25.81 53.16
CA GLY A 214 0.11 -25.03 53.63
C GLY A 214 0.90 -24.29 52.55
N LEU A 215 0.53 -24.40 51.27
CA LEU A 215 1.12 -23.69 50.14
C LEU A 215 0.33 -22.41 49.81
N ASN A 216 1.00 -21.42 49.22
CA ASN A 216 0.36 -20.25 48.65
C ASN A 216 -0.18 -20.59 47.24
N VAL A 217 -1.41 -20.18 46.96
CA VAL A 217 -2.08 -20.35 45.68
C VAL A 217 -2.44 -18.99 45.12
N TYR A 218 -2.00 -18.73 43.89
CA TYR A 218 -2.36 -17.56 43.09
C TYR A 218 -3.29 -18.01 41.98
N GLU A 219 -4.54 -17.56 41.98
CA GLU A 219 -5.58 -18.05 41.06
C GLU A 219 -6.18 -16.97 40.17
N TRP A 220 -6.55 -17.39 38.96
CA TRP A 220 -7.24 -16.59 37.95
C TRP A 220 -8.40 -17.39 37.38
N ASN A 221 -9.57 -16.75 37.31
CA ASN A 221 -10.81 -17.35 36.85
C ASN A 221 -11.51 -16.55 35.73
N LYS A 222 -10.75 -15.67 35.07
CA LYS A 222 -11.25 -14.84 33.97
C LYS A 222 -10.33 -14.97 32.75
N VAL A 223 -10.96 -14.98 31.58
CA VAL A 223 -10.31 -15.00 30.27
C VAL A 223 -10.97 -13.94 29.38
N ASP A 224 -10.18 -13.26 28.57
CA ASP A 224 -10.64 -12.33 27.56
C ASP A 224 -10.95 -13.10 26.27
N ILE A 225 -12.22 -13.20 25.89
CA ILE A 225 -12.63 -13.80 24.62
C ILE A 225 -12.53 -12.73 23.54
N ARG A 226 -11.60 -12.91 22.60
CA ARG A 226 -11.29 -11.92 21.57
C ARG A 226 -11.67 -12.43 20.20
N GLU A 227 -12.07 -11.50 19.33
CA GLU A 227 -12.13 -11.75 17.90
C GLU A 227 -10.71 -11.81 17.32
N ALA A 228 -10.51 -12.61 16.28
CA ALA A 228 -9.25 -12.66 15.57
C ALA A 228 -8.95 -11.28 14.95
N ASP A 229 -7.86 -10.65 15.40
CA ASP A 229 -7.39 -9.39 14.82
C ASP A 229 -6.40 -9.69 13.70
N ASN A 230 -6.83 -9.44 12.46
CA ASN A 230 -6.02 -9.64 11.26
C ASN A 230 -5.36 -8.34 10.77
N SER A 231 -5.20 -7.35 11.65
CA SER A 231 -4.52 -6.10 11.33
C SER A 231 -3.13 -6.35 10.74
N SER A 232 -2.90 -5.90 9.51
CA SER A 232 -1.57 -5.95 8.88
C SER A 232 -0.63 -4.89 9.47
N TYR A 233 0.68 -5.03 9.25
CA TYR A 233 1.69 -4.04 9.68
C TYR A 233 1.62 -3.72 11.18
N VAL A 234 1.53 -4.72 12.06
CA VAL A 234 1.59 -4.53 13.51
C VAL A 234 3.05 -4.62 13.97
N PRO A 235 3.55 -3.68 14.80
CA PRO A 235 4.91 -3.78 15.34
C PRO A 235 5.13 -5.09 16.11
N SER A 236 6.27 -5.73 15.91
CA SER A 236 6.64 -7.02 16.56
C SER A 236 6.56 -7.00 18.09
N TRP A 237 6.86 -5.85 18.70
CA TRP A 237 6.82 -5.67 20.15
C TRP A 237 5.40 -5.50 20.72
N TYR A 238 4.41 -5.21 19.86
CA TYR A 238 3.05 -4.93 20.29
C TYR A 238 2.33 -6.25 20.61
N ASN A 239 1.98 -6.42 21.87
CA ASN A 239 1.23 -7.59 22.34
C ASN A 239 -0.03 -7.11 23.06
N PRO A 240 -1.22 -7.21 22.44
CA PRO A 240 -2.47 -6.70 23.00
C PRO A 240 -3.09 -7.63 24.06
N PHE A 241 -2.53 -8.82 24.28
CA PHE A 241 -3.16 -9.83 25.10
C PHE A 241 -3.03 -9.52 26.59
N THR A 242 -4.14 -9.69 27.30
CA THR A 242 -4.19 -9.71 28.76
C THR A 242 -3.29 -10.81 29.28
N ARG A 243 -2.26 -10.44 30.05
CA ARG A 243 -1.28 -11.39 30.55
C ARG A 243 -0.65 -10.96 31.86
N VAL A 244 -0.11 -11.94 32.59
CA VAL A 244 0.68 -11.75 33.80
C VAL A 244 2.06 -12.35 33.57
N GLN A 245 3.10 -11.58 33.82
CA GLN A 245 4.47 -12.09 33.92
C GLN A 245 4.77 -12.46 35.37
N VAL A 246 5.41 -13.61 35.56
CA VAL A 246 5.84 -14.15 36.84
C VAL A 246 7.35 -14.33 36.82
N SER A 247 8.07 -13.82 37.82
CA SER A 247 9.53 -14.02 37.92
C SER A 247 10.03 -14.08 39.37
N GLU A 248 10.92 -15.04 39.63
CA GLU A 248 11.71 -15.14 40.86
C GLU A 248 13.03 -14.36 40.83
N TYR A 249 13.45 -13.82 39.69
CA TYR A 249 14.65 -12.99 39.57
C TYR A 249 14.41 -11.55 40.02
N SER A 250 15.16 -11.12 41.03
CA SER A 250 15.00 -9.86 41.77
C SER A 250 15.58 -8.63 41.09
N SER A 251 16.54 -8.83 40.19
CA SER A 251 17.24 -7.75 39.51
C SER A 251 17.85 -8.24 38.20
N TRP A 252 18.17 -7.30 37.31
CA TRP A 252 18.96 -7.58 36.11
C TRP A 252 20.37 -8.07 36.46
N LYS A 253 20.93 -7.64 37.60
CA LYS A 253 22.18 -8.20 38.14
C LYS A 253 22.10 -9.71 38.34
N GLU A 254 21.01 -10.18 38.95
CA GLU A 254 20.84 -11.62 39.20
C GLU A 254 20.76 -12.43 37.89
N VAL A 255 20.17 -11.86 36.85
CA VAL A 255 20.13 -12.46 35.50
C VAL A 255 21.53 -12.44 34.87
N ALA A 256 22.29 -11.35 35.02
CA ALA A 256 23.68 -11.27 34.54
C ALA A 256 24.59 -12.28 35.26
N ASP A 257 24.47 -12.42 36.58
CA ASP A 257 25.21 -13.41 37.37
C ASP A 257 24.85 -14.85 36.98
N TRP A 258 23.58 -15.11 36.63
CA TRP A 258 23.15 -16.39 36.05
C TRP A 258 23.79 -16.62 34.67
N GLY A 259 23.74 -15.62 33.78
CA GLY A 259 24.36 -15.66 32.46
C GLY A 259 25.86 -15.96 32.54
N LEU A 260 26.57 -15.31 33.46
CA LEU A 260 28.00 -15.53 33.67
C LEU A 260 28.32 -16.99 34.02
N LYS A 261 27.51 -17.61 34.88
CA LYS A 261 27.68 -19.02 35.29
C LYS A 261 27.45 -20.01 34.15
N ILE A 262 26.50 -19.74 33.24
CA ILE A 262 26.21 -20.66 32.15
C ILE A 262 27.15 -20.50 30.96
N ASN A 263 27.77 -19.33 30.81
CA ASN A 263 28.68 -18.98 29.70
C ASN A 263 30.17 -19.23 30.02
N THR A 264 30.52 -19.87 31.13
CA THR A 264 31.92 -20.16 31.46
C THR A 264 32.58 -21.08 30.44
N THR A 265 33.72 -20.68 29.88
CA THR A 265 34.48 -21.46 28.89
C THR A 265 35.87 -21.84 29.37
N PRO A 266 36.38 -23.02 28.97
CA PRO A 266 37.78 -23.36 29.14
C PRO A 266 38.69 -22.47 28.26
N PRO A 267 40.01 -22.41 28.55
CA PRO A 267 40.98 -21.79 27.66
C PRO A 267 40.95 -22.38 26.24
N PRO A 268 41.29 -21.60 25.19
CA PRO A 268 41.29 -22.08 23.81
C PRO A 268 42.18 -23.32 23.59
N GLY A 269 41.64 -24.32 22.89
CA GLY A 269 42.41 -25.46 22.41
C GLY A 269 43.39 -25.09 21.27
N PRO A 270 44.18 -26.06 20.77
CA PRO A 270 45.20 -25.81 19.75
C PRO A 270 44.66 -25.23 18.43
N ALA A 271 43.51 -25.73 17.95
CA ALA A 271 42.93 -25.28 16.69
C ALA A 271 42.43 -23.83 16.77
N LEU A 272 41.75 -23.47 17.87
CA LEU A 272 41.30 -22.10 18.10
C LEU A 272 42.48 -21.15 18.32
N SER A 273 43.50 -21.58 19.09
CA SER A 273 44.74 -20.82 19.26
C SER A 273 45.42 -20.52 17.94
N ASN A 274 45.55 -21.51 17.04
CA ASN A 274 46.12 -21.30 15.70
C ASN A 274 45.30 -20.30 14.87
N LYS A 275 43.97 -20.35 14.95
CA LYS A 275 43.10 -19.39 14.25
C LYS A 275 43.27 -17.97 14.81
N ILE A 276 43.36 -17.83 16.14
CA ILE A 276 43.61 -16.55 16.82
C ILE A 276 44.93 -15.94 16.34
N GLU A 277 46.01 -16.72 16.30
CA GLU A 277 47.32 -16.25 15.84
C GLU A 277 47.32 -15.88 14.35
N ALA A 278 46.60 -16.64 13.51
CA ALA A 278 46.41 -16.28 12.11
C ALA A 278 45.70 -14.94 11.94
N LEU A 279 44.63 -14.68 12.71
CA LEU A 279 43.93 -13.40 12.72
C LEU A 279 44.82 -12.25 13.22
N LYS A 280 45.64 -12.47 14.26
CA LYS A 280 46.60 -11.46 14.76
C LYS A 280 47.63 -11.09 13.70
N LYS A 281 48.18 -12.10 13.02
CA LYS A 281 49.15 -11.90 11.93
C LYS A 281 48.52 -11.12 10.77
N ALA A 282 47.29 -11.45 10.39
CA ALA A 282 46.56 -10.75 9.32
C ALA A 282 46.21 -9.30 9.71
N ALA A 283 45.94 -9.03 10.98
CA ALA A 283 45.69 -7.69 11.50
C ALA A 283 46.95 -6.81 11.62
N LYS A 284 48.15 -7.40 11.57
CA LYS A 284 49.44 -6.67 11.63
C LYS A 284 49.55 -5.68 12.82
N GLY A 285 48.98 -6.06 13.97
CA GLY A 285 48.98 -5.24 15.19
C GLY A 285 47.87 -4.20 15.29
N ASP A 286 47.06 -3.97 14.24
CA ASP A 286 45.91 -3.08 14.30
C ASP A 286 44.70 -3.79 14.96
N LYS A 287 44.31 -3.33 16.16
CA LYS A 287 43.17 -3.88 16.90
C LYS A 287 41.82 -3.64 16.19
N ALA A 288 41.65 -2.56 15.44
CA ALA A 288 40.41 -2.30 14.70
C ALA A 288 40.26 -3.29 13.54
N SER A 289 41.33 -3.48 12.77
CA SER A 289 41.41 -4.51 11.74
C SER A 289 41.19 -5.91 12.32
N TYR A 290 41.80 -6.23 13.47
CA TYR A 290 41.59 -7.52 14.16
C TYR A 290 40.13 -7.76 14.53
N LEU A 291 39.46 -6.76 15.12
CA LEU A 291 38.05 -6.85 15.51
C LEU A 291 37.17 -7.16 14.31
N LEU A 292 37.32 -6.40 13.21
CA LEU A 292 36.54 -6.60 11.99
C LEU A 292 36.80 -7.97 11.35
N GLN A 293 38.06 -8.45 11.34
CA GLN A 293 38.39 -9.77 10.81
C GLN A 293 37.83 -10.90 11.67
N ALA A 294 37.87 -10.77 13.00
CA ALA A 294 37.27 -11.72 13.91
C ALA A 294 35.75 -11.77 13.75
N LEU A 295 35.10 -10.61 13.66
CA LEU A 295 33.66 -10.51 13.43
C LEU A 295 33.26 -11.19 12.11
N ARG A 296 33.93 -10.83 11.01
CA ARG A 296 33.65 -11.41 9.67
C ARG A 296 33.89 -12.91 9.63
N PHE A 297 34.95 -13.39 10.29
CA PHE A 297 35.19 -14.82 10.41
C PHE A 297 34.01 -15.53 11.09
N VAL A 298 33.52 -15.00 12.21
CA VAL A 298 32.36 -15.59 12.90
C VAL A 298 31.09 -15.45 12.05
N GLN A 299 30.88 -14.32 11.39
CA GLN A 299 29.71 -14.05 10.55
C GLN A 299 29.62 -14.95 9.32
N ASP A 300 30.73 -15.11 8.59
CA ASP A 300 30.74 -15.68 7.24
C ASP A 300 31.28 -17.12 7.21
N ASP A 301 32.17 -17.52 8.13
CA ASP A 301 32.77 -18.87 8.15
C ASP A 301 32.12 -19.83 9.17
N ILE A 302 31.19 -19.35 10.01
CA ILE A 302 30.44 -20.17 10.96
C ILE A 302 28.95 -20.10 10.60
N ARG A 303 28.39 -21.20 10.10
CA ARG A 303 26.99 -21.25 9.65
C ARG A 303 26.02 -21.16 10.84
N TYR A 304 24.89 -20.48 10.66
CA TYR A 304 23.84 -20.51 11.68
C TYR A 304 23.17 -21.89 11.75
N MET A 305 23.14 -22.47 12.94
CA MET A 305 22.37 -23.68 13.25
C MET A 305 22.18 -23.77 14.77
N GLY A 306 20.93 -23.70 15.23
CA GLY A 306 20.58 -23.85 16.64
C GLY A 306 20.26 -25.29 16.99
N ILE A 307 20.95 -25.82 18.00
CA ILE A 307 20.62 -27.10 18.63
C ILE A 307 20.19 -26.77 20.06
N GLU A 308 18.89 -26.52 20.25
CA GLU A 308 18.35 -25.88 21.44
C GLU A 308 17.73 -26.85 22.44
N MET A 309 18.24 -28.08 22.49
CA MET A 309 17.69 -29.12 23.35
C MET A 309 18.23 -29.02 24.79
N GLY A 310 17.34 -29.12 25.78
CA GLY A 310 17.73 -29.17 27.19
C GLY A 310 18.48 -27.91 27.63
N GLU A 311 19.62 -28.09 28.31
CA GLU A 311 20.45 -26.94 28.75
C GLU A 311 20.97 -26.11 27.58
N TYR A 312 21.14 -26.71 26.38
CA TYR A 312 21.63 -26.01 25.19
C TYR A 312 20.60 -25.06 24.58
N SER A 313 19.39 -24.95 25.15
CA SER A 313 18.52 -23.80 24.90
C SER A 313 19.22 -22.48 25.25
N HIS A 314 19.97 -22.43 26.35
CA HIS A 314 20.63 -21.20 26.84
C HIS A 314 22.14 -21.33 27.04
N ARG A 315 22.64 -22.54 27.32
CA ARG A 315 24.07 -22.80 27.48
C ARG A 315 24.73 -22.90 26.09
N PRO A 316 25.75 -22.10 25.78
CA PRO A 316 26.46 -22.23 24.52
C PRO A 316 27.40 -23.44 24.49
N ASN A 317 27.66 -23.96 23.30
CA ASN A 317 28.75 -24.87 23.00
C ASN A 317 30.11 -24.19 23.23
N THR A 318 31.16 -24.99 23.46
CA THR A 318 32.51 -24.45 23.61
C THR A 318 33.03 -23.84 22.30
N PRO A 319 33.82 -22.75 22.36
CA PRO A 319 34.40 -22.13 21.17
C PRO A 319 35.16 -23.10 20.26
N ASP A 320 35.92 -24.04 20.83
CA ASP A 320 36.62 -25.09 20.06
C ASP A 320 35.66 -26.02 19.32
N ARG A 321 34.51 -26.37 19.93
CA ARG A 321 33.49 -27.18 19.27
C ARG A 321 32.81 -26.41 18.13
N VAL A 322 32.46 -25.15 18.35
CA VAL A 322 31.86 -24.29 17.32
C VAL A 322 32.82 -24.14 16.14
N LEU A 323 34.11 -23.93 16.41
CA LEU A 323 35.14 -23.85 15.38
C LEU A 323 35.29 -25.16 14.59
N SER A 324 35.28 -26.31 15.27
CA SER A 324 35.46 -27.62 14.62
C SER A 324 34.25 -28.01 13.78
N GLN A 325 33.03 -27.77 14.28
CA GLN A 325 31.79 -28.14 13.60
C GLN A 325 31.37 -27.13 12.52
N ARG A 326 31.92 -25.91 12.53
CA ARG A 326 31.62 -24.82 11.57
C ARG A 326 30.17 -24.34 11.57
N PHE A 327 29.46 -24.54 12.66
CA PHE A 327 28.13 -23.97 12.87
C PHE A 327 27.83 -23.70 14.35
N GLY A 328 26.84 -22.85 14.61
CA GLY A 328 26.30 -22.54 15.94
C GLY A 328 25.19 -21.50 15.84
N ASP A 329 24.42 -21.31 16.92
CA ASP A 329 23.41 -20.26 17.04
C ASP A 329 23.98 -18.93 17.59
N CYS A 330 23.11 -18.02 18.01
CA CYS A 330 23.48 -16.70 18.51
C CYS A 330 24.44 -16.75 19.72
N LYS A 331 24.17 -17.59 20.72
CA LYS A 331 24.99 -17.71 21.93
C LYS A 331 26.33 -18.39 21.63
N ASP A 332 26.34 -19.40 20.76
CA ASP A 332 27.55 -20.09 20.33
C ASP A 332 28.51 -19.13 19.59
N LYS A 333 27.96 -18.38 18.63
CA LYS A 333 28.72 -17.43 17.83
C LYS A 333 29.19 -16.23 18.65
N ALA A 334 28.37 -15.71 19.56
CA ALA A 334 28.75 -14.63 20.46
C ALA A 334 29.89 -15.04 21.40
N LEU A 335 29.82 -16.23 21.99
CA LEU A 335 30.87 -16.73 22.88
C LEU A 335 32.19 -16.95 22.13
N LEU A 336 32.15 -17.57 20.94
CA LEU A 336 33.33 -17.72 20.08
C LEU A 336 33.96 -16.36 19.75
N LEU A 337 33.15 -15.36 19.39
CA LEU A 337 33.64 -14.02 19.08
C LEU A 337 34.28 -13.35 20.29
N CYS A 338 33.65 -13.43 21.48
CA CYS A 338 34.23 -12.94 22.72
C CYS A 338 35.60 -13.57 22.99
N THR A 339 35.72 -14.90 22.88
CA THR A 339 36.99 -15.62 23.10
C THR A 339 38.09 -15.15 22.15
N ILE A 340 37.78 -14.96 20.87
CA ILE A 340 38.75 -14.48 19.87
C ILE A 340 39.18 -13.04 20.19
N LEU A 341 38.23 -12.13 20.45
CA LEU A 341 38.52 -10.72 20.73
C LEU A 341 39.36 -10.53 22.01
N GLN A 342 39.00 -11.24 23.08
CA GLN A 342 39.72 -11.19 24.36
C GLN A 342 41.16 -11.68 24.23
N ALA A 343 41.44 -12.67 23.38
CA ALA A 343 42.79 -13.18 23.13
C ALA A 343 43.75 -12.16 22.48
N ASN A 344 43.23 -11.02 21.99
CA ASN A 344 44.02 -9.89 21.50
C ASN A 344 43.86 -8.63 22.38
N GLY A 345 43.42 -8.80 23.63
CA GLY A 345 43.27 -7.72 24.60
C GLY A 345 42.23 -6.67 24.20
N ILE A 346 41.15 -7.10 23.53
CA ILE A 346 39.94 -6.31 23.31
C ILE A 346 38.91 -6.79 24.34
N THR A 347 38.40 -5.89 25.16
CA THR A 347 37.32 -6.23 26.10
C THR A 347 36.08 -6.60 25.29
N ALA A 348 35.59 -7.82 25.45
CA ALA A 348 34.41 -8.32 24.77
C ALA A 348 33.55 -9.13 25.73
N ASN A 349 32.27 -8.79 25.85
CA ASN A 349 31.32 -9.44 26.75
C ASN A 349 30.09 -9.90 25.96
N MET A 350 29.53 -11.05 26.32
CA MET A 350 28.22 -11.44 25.78
C MET A 350 27.16 -10.44 26.25
N ALA A 351 26.17 -10.17 25.40
CA ALA A 351 25.08 -9.26 25.71
C ALA A 351 23.76 -9.86 25.22
N TYR A 352 22.80 -10.00 26.14
CA TYR A 352 21.48 -10.55 25.85
C TYR A 352 20.53 -9.45 25.38
N VAL A 353 19.84 -9.70 24.29
CA VAL A 353 18.95 -8.73 23.64
C VAL A 353 17.62 -9.40 23.29
N ASN A 354 16.61 -8.58 22.99
CA ASN A 354 15.36 -9.07 22.45
C ASN A 354 15.13 -8.46 21.06
N THR A 355 15.12 -9.29 20.03
CA THR A 355 14.97 -8.85 18.62
C THR A 355 13.57 -8.32 18.32
N ASP A 356 12.55 -8.79 19.05
CA ASP A 356 11.14 -8.45 18.83
C ASP A 356 10.71 -7.26 19.67
N LEU A 357 10.93 -7.33 21.00
CA LEU A 357 10.60 -6.30 21.98
C LEU A 357 11.53 -5.09 21.88
N LYS A 358 12.79 -5.30 21.48
CA LYS A 358 13.81 -4.26 21.40
C LYS A 358 13.88 -3.47 22.71
N GLY A 359 13.68 -2.15 22.67
CA GLY A 359 13.71 -1.29 23.85
C GLY A 359 12.65 -1.59 24.90
N THR A 360 11.50 -2.18 24.52
CA THR A 360 10.40 -2.46 25.47
C THR A 360 10.71 -3.64 26.39
N VAL A 361 11.82 -4.36 26.18
CA VAL A 361 12.33 -5.35 27.15
C VAL A 361 12.62 -4.72 28.52
N SER A 362 12.93 -3.42 28.55
CA SER A 362 13.13 -2.66 29.80
C SER A 362 11.86 -2.57 30.66
N GLU A 363 10.69 -2.78 30.06
CA GLU A 363 9.42 -2.84 30.76
C GLU A 363 9.13 -4.23 31.35
N MET A 364 9.98 -5.24 31.15
CA MET A 364 9.76 -6.56 31.71
C MET A 364 10.26 -6.69 33.15
N LEU A 365 9.73 -7.67 33.90
CA LEU A 365 10.44 -8.14 35.09
C LEU A 365 11.78 -8.76 34.68
N PRO A 366 12.84 -8.59 35.49
CA PRO A 366 14.10 -9.30 35.27
C PRO A 366 13.84 -10.79 35.14
N SER A 367 14.30 -11.39 34.04
CA SER A 367 14.17 -12.81 33.80
C SER A 367 15.05 -13.23 32.62
N PRO A 368 15.62 -14.45 32.60
CA PRO A 368 16.32 -14.96 31.43
C PRO A 368 15.48 -14.98 30.16
N ASN A 369 14.21 -15.39 30.23
CA ASN A 369 13.33 -15.49 29.06
C ASN A 369 12.83 -14.11 28.58
N ALA A 370 13.26 -13.00 29.19
CA ALA A 370 13.07 -11.66 28.65
C ALA A 370 13.87 -11.45 27.35
N PHE A 371 14.91 -12.25 27.11
CA PHE A 371 15.77 -12.16 25.95
C PHE A 371 15.54 -13.36 25.02
N ASN A 372 15.71 -13.16 23.72
CA ASN A 372 15.56 -14.21 22.70
C ASN A 372 16.79 -14.30 21.77
N HIS A 373 17.83 -13.49 22.02
CA HIS A 373 19.02 -13.42 21.16
C HIS A 373 20.25 -12.95 21.94
N VAL A 374 21.44 -13.26 21.43
CA VAL A 374 22.73 -12.96 22.07
C VAL A 374 23.72 -12.36 21.08
N ILE A 375 24.34 -11.25 21.47
CA ILE A 375 25.36 -10.53 20.72
C ILE A 375 26.61 -10.26 21.58
N VAL A 376 27.56 -9.47 21.06
CA VAL A 376 28.79 -9.11 21.77
C VAL A 376 28.88 -7.60 21.96
N GLN A 377 29.13 -7.14 23.19
CA GLN A 377 29.63 -5.80 23.46
C GLN A 377 31.16 -5.82 23.41
N ALA A 378 31.78 -5.06 22.51
CA ALA A 378 33.23 -4.89 22.43
C ALA A 378 33.63 -3.45 22.78
N ILE A 379 34.69 -3.28 23.58
CA ILE A 379 35.25 -1.97 23.93
C ILE A 379 36.63 -1.85 23.30
N LEU A 380 36.78 -0.87 22.40
CA LEU A 380 38.03 -0.57 21.72
C LEU A 380 38.27 0.95 21.76
N ASN A 381 39.42 1.37 22.27
CA ASN A 381 39.80 2.79 22.41
C ASN A 381 38.71 3.63 23.13
N HIS A 382 38.16 3.11 24.23
CA HIS A 382 37.06 3.72 25.00
C HIS A 382 35.73 3.88 24.26
N LYS A 383 35.60 3.38 23.03
CA LYS A 383 34.34 3.31 22.29
C LYS A 383 33.74 1.91 22.40
N THR A 384 32.44 1.87 22.63
CA THR A 384 31.65 0.63 22.66
C THR A 384 31.11 0.33 21.26
N TYR A 385 31.18 -0.94 20.86
CA TYR A 385 30.59 -1.48 19.64
C TYR A 385 29.72 -2.69 19.99
N TRP A 386 28.55 -2.82 19.38
CA TRP A 386 27.65 -3.97 19.53
C TRP A 386 27.68 -4.82 18.27
N LEU A 387 28.28 -6.00 18.40
CA LEU A 387 28.61 -6.87 17.29
C LEU A 387 27.67 -8.06 17.31
N ASP A 388 26.85 -8.20 16.27
CA ASP A 388 26.02 -9.37 16.08
C ASP A 388 26.73 -10.38 15.15
N GLY A 389 27.23 -11.47 15.73
CA GLY A 389 27.89 -12.54 14.97
C GLY A 389 26.94 -13.29 14.01
N THR A 390 25.63 -13.08 14.11
CA THR A 390 24.62 -13.73 13.26
C THR A 390 24.23 -12.90 12.04
N MET A 391 24.66 -11.63 11.96
CA MET A 391 24.46 -10.77 10.80
C MET A 391 25.57 -10.97 9.76
N SER A 392 25.41 -11.91 8.83
CA SER A 392 26.42 -12.16 7.79
C SER A 392 26.56 -11.00 6.80
N TYR A 393 27.68 -10.99 6.06
CA TYR A 393 27.96 -10.04 4.97
C TYR A 393 28.18 -8.57 5.36
N GLN A 394 28.39 -8.26 6.64
CA GLN A 394 28.75 -6.90 7.05
C GLN A 394 30.13 -6.49 6.53
N ARG A 395 30.20 -5.36 5.82
CA ARG A 395 31.45 -4.81 5.24
C ARG A 395 31.71 -3.37 5.72
N GLY A 396 32.79 -2.75 5.21
CA GLY A 396 33.22 -1.40 5.63
C GLY A 396 34.19 -1.36 6.81
N GLY A 397 34.50 -0.16 7.27
CA GLY A 397 35.30 0.08 8.48
C GLY A 397 34.44 0.34 9.73
N LEU A 398 35.07 0.47 10.89
CA LEU A 398 34.37 0.79 12.16
C LEU A 398 33.70 2.18 12.18
N SER A 399 34.06 3.09 11.27
CA SER A 399 33.42 4.40 11.08
C SER A 399 32.02 4.29 10.48
N ASP A 400 31.81 3.31 9.62
CA ASP A 400 30.57 3.10 8.85
C ASP A 400 29.75 1.91 9.36
N PHE A 401 30.22 1.26 10.43
CA PHE A 401 29.57 0.12 11.05
C PHE A 401 28.17 0.52 11.55
N CYS A 402 27.17 -0.27 11.17
CA CYS A 402 25.80 -0.10 11.62
C CYS A 402 25.51 -1.09 12.76
N GLU A 403 25.28 -0.53 13.93
CA GLU A 403 24.89 -1.23 15.14
C GLU A 403 23.50 -1.86 14.96
N PRO A 404 23.25 -3.08 15.46
CA PRO A 404 21.93 -3.69 15.36
C PRO A 404 20.89 -2.91 16.15
N ASN A 405 19.71 -2.69 15.56
CA ASN A 405 18.62 -1.89 16.16
C ASN A 405 17.80 -2.69 17.20
N TYR A 406 18.48 -3.25 18.21
CA TYR A 406 17.84 -3.93 19.35
C TYR A 406 17.59 -3.00 20.54
N GLN A 407 18.18 -1.79 20.53
CA GLN A 407 17.95 -0.66 21.46
C GLN A 407 18.36 -0.87 22.93
N GLN A 408 18.24 -2.08 23.48
CA GLN A 408 18.58 -2.41 24.86
C GLN A 408 19.26 -3.78 24.92
N ALA A 409 20.26 -3.90 25.80
CA ALA A 409 20.98 -5.15 26.06
C ALA A 409 21.30 -5.33 27.53
N LEU A 410 21.26 -6.57 28.02
CA LEU A 410 21.87 -6.96 29.29
C LEU A 410 23.29 -7.47 29.04
N VAL A 411 24.29 -6.68 29.40
CA VAL A 411 25.70 -7.10 29.29
C VAL A 411 26.00 -8.11 30.39
N ILE A 412 26.65 -9.21 30.05
CA ILE A 412 26.91 -10.31 30.99
C ILE A 412 28.28 -10.10 31.63
N THR A 413 28.29 -9.33 32.73
CA THR A 413 29.45 -9.12 33.61
C THR A 413 29.04 -9.22 35.08
N ASP A 414 30.01 -9.40 35.96
CA ASP A 414 29.86 -9.39 37.42
C ASP A 414 29.37 -8.04 37.99
N THR A 415 29.62 -6.96 37.26
CA THR A 415 29.32 -5.57 37.61
C THR A 415 28.00 -5.06 37.03
N THR A 416 27.34 -5.81 36.14
CA THR A 416 26.11 -5.35 35.50
C THR A 416 24.93 -5.33 36.48
N THR A 417 24.20 -4.21 36.51
CA THR A 417 23.03 -4.01 37.38
C THR A 417 21.76 -3.59 36.63
N GLN A 418 21.91 -3.12 35.39
CA GLN A 418 20.82 -2.59 34.57
C GLN A 418 21.07 -2.88 33.09
N LEU A 419 20.04 -2.69 32.26
CA LEU A 419 20.17 -2.74 30.82
C LEU A 419 21.01 -1.56 30.30
N SER A 420 21.74 -1.81 29.22
CA SER A 420 22.56 -0.84 28.51
C SER A 420 21.90 -0.50 27.18
N ALA A 421 21.89 0.78 26.82
CA ALA A 421 21.36 1.22 25.54
C ALA A 421 22.28 0.80 24.37
N ILE A 422 21.66 0.38 23.27
CA ILE A 422 22.32 0.20 21.97
C ILE A 422 21.93 1.41 21.12
N PRO A 423 22.80 2.43 20.99
CA PRO A 423 22.46 3.63 20.25
C PRO A 423 22.49 3.37 18.75
N LEU A 424 21.49 3.86 18.04
CA LEU A 424 21.47 3.85 16.58
C LEU A 424 22.19 5.11 16.06
N THR A 425 23.50 5.02 15.86
CA THR A 425 24.32 6.17 15.43
C THR A 425 24.48 6.29 13.93
N THR A 426 24.44 5.15 13.24
CA THR A 426 24.71 5.00 11.81
C THR A 426 23.58 4.18 11.20
N ARG A 427 23.21 4.52 9.97
CA ARG A 427 22.18 3.85 9.17
C ARG A 427 22.60 3.81 7.72
N GLY A 428 22.08 2.84 6.99
CA GLY A 428 22.19 2.80 5.55
C GLY A 428 21.27 3.78 4.86
N HIS A 429 21.47 3.80 3.55
CA HIS A 429 20.87 4.74 2.63
C HIS A 429 20.73 4.04 1.29
N ILE A 430 19.60 4.27 0.63
CA ILE A 430 19.31 3.75 -0.71
C ILE A 430 19.14 4.94 -1.64
N THR A 431 19.87 4.93 -2.74
CA THR A 431 19.64 5.85 -3.86
C THR A 431 19.14 5.05 -5.06
N VAL A 432 17.93 5.33 -5.53
CA VAL A 432 17.34 4.75 -6.74
C VAL A 432 17.27 5.83 -7.81
N ARG A 433 17.73 5.52 -9.03
CA ARG A 433 17.54 6.38 -10.19
C ARG A 433 17.02 5.57 -11.36
N GLU A 434 15.81 5.87 -11.79
CA GLU A 434 15.20 5.35 -13.01
C GLU A 434 15.29 6.40 -14.10
N THR A 435 15.79 6.02 -15.28
CA THR A 435 15.88 6.90 -16.44
C THR A 435 15.11 6.29 -17.60
N PHE A 436 14.02 6.94 -18.00
CA PHE A 436 13.21 6.56 -19.14
C PHE A 436 13.62 7.35 -20.38
N GLN A 437 13.74 6.67 -21.51
CA GLN A 437 13.72 7.29 -22.83
C GLN A 437 12.40 6.93 -23.51
N LEU A 438 11.47 7.88 -23.53
CA LEU A 438 10.15 7.70 -24.13
C LEU A 438 10.22 7.96 -25.64
N PRO A 439 9.62 7.09 -26.47
CA PRO A 439 9.69 7.21 -27.91
C PRO A 439 8.77 8.31 -28.43
N ASP A 440 9.10 8.82 -29.61
CA ASP A 440 8.36 9.80 -30.41
C ASP A 440 7.26 9.17 -31.29
N SER A 441 6.79 7.95 -30.98
CA SER A 441 5.58 7.37 -31.58
C SER A 441 5.03 6.19 -30.76
N GLU A 442 3.76 5.82 -30.98
CA GLU A 442 3.09 4.70 -30.29
C GLU A 442 3.75 3.34 -30.60
N ASN A 443 4.24 3.15 -31.83
CA ASN A 443 4.74 1.88 -32.34
C ASN A 443 6.25 1.68 -32.15
N LYS A 444 6.91 2.61 -31.45
CA LYS A 444 8.33 2.52 -31.12
C LYS A 444 8.49 2.09 -29.67
N ASP A 445 9.61 1.43 -29.41
CA ASP A 445 9.97 0.99 -28.08
C ASP A 445 10.72 2.09 -27.33
N GLY A 446 10.49 2.17 -26.02
CA GLY A 446 11.26 3.00 -25.11
C GLY A 446 12.36 2.20 -24.42
N GLN A 447 13.15 2.90 -23.60
CA GLN A 447 14.16 2.30 -22.74
C GLN A 447 13.97 2.73 -21.29
N LEU A 448 14.33 1.83 -20.37
CA LEU A 448 14.41 2.09 -18.94
C LEU A 448 15.78 1.62 -18.43
N ASP A 449 16.59 2.56 -17.96
CA ASP A 449 17.84 2.28 -17.25
C ASP A 449 17.63 2.54 -15.75
N VAL A 450 17.99 1.56 -14.93
CA VAL A 450 17.83 1.65 -13.46
C VAL A 450 19.19 1.54 -12.82
N THR A 451 19.49 2.45 -11.89
CA THR A 451 20.65 2.36 -11.01
C THR A 451 20.21 2.44 -9.57
N THR A 452 20.48 1.39 -8.80
CA THR A 452 20.24 1.38 -7.36
C THR A 452 21.56 1.27 -6.62
N THR A 453 21.84 2.22 -5.74
CA THR A 453 23.01 2.21 -4.85
C THR A 453 22.55 1.98 -3.42
N TYR A 454 23.01 0.88 -2.84
CA TYR A 454 22.80 0.52 -1.44
C TYR A 454 24.07 0.84 -0.65
N GLN A 455 23.92 1.43 0.53
CA GLN A 455 25.04 1.79 1.41
C GLN A 455 24.85 1.23 2.81
N ARG A 456 25.95 0.80 3.44
CA ARG A 456 26.01 0.28 4.82
C ARG A 456 25.11 -0.94 5.05
N ASP A 457 24.22 -0.94 6.04
CA ASP A 457 23.35 -2.09 6.35
C ASP A 457 22.43 -2.48 5.18
N GLU A 458 22.01 -1.52 4.35
CA GLU A 458 21.32 -1.78 3.09
C GLU A 458 22.22 -2.51 2.07
N ALA A 459 23.50 -2.16 2.02
CA ALA A 459 24.47 -2.88 1.19
C ALA A 459 24.72 -4.29 1.73
N ASP A 460 24.80 -4.46 3.05
CA ASP A 460 24.96 -5.76 3.69
C ASP A 460 23.76 -6.69 3.40
N ALA A 461 22.54 -6.16 3.51
CA ALA A 461 21.31 -6.87 3.15
C ALA A 461 21.28 -7.26 1.67
N GLN A 462 21.64 -6.34 0.77
CA GLN A 462 21.71 -6.64 -0.66
C GLN A 462 22.80 -7.68 -0.99
N ARG A 463 23.92 -7.67 -0.26
CA ARG A 463 25.02 -8.63 -0.43
C ARG A 463 24.57 -10.04 -0.03
N ALA A 464 23.83 -10.17 1.07
CA ALA A 464 23.23 -11.42 1.52
C ALA A 464 22.20 -11.96 0.51
N ASP A 465 21.33 -11.08 0.01
CA ASP A 465 20.30 -11.40 -0.98
C ASP A 465 20.90 -11.92 -2.31
N LEU A 466 21.97 -11.28 -2.78
CA LEU A 466 22.72 -11.70 -3.97
C LEU A 466 23.44 -13.04 -3.77
N ALA A 467 23.95 -13.32 -2.57
CA ALA A 467 24.61 -14.59 -2.28
C ALA A 467 23.64 -15.78 -2.23
N GLY A 468 22.37 -15.53 -1.87
CA GLY A 468 21.34 -16.56 -1.74
C GLY A 468 20.58 -16.90 -3.03
N THR A 469 20.78 -16.16 -4.12
CA THR A 469 19.97 -16.29 -5.35
C THR A 469 20.84 -16.28 -6.60
N SER A 470 20.46 -17.06 -7.63
CA SER A 470 21.16 -17.00 -8.91
C SER A 470 20.89 -15.67 -9.64
N MET A 471 21.88 -15.17 -10.39
CA MET A 471 21.71 -13.94 -11.19
C MET A 471 20.56 -14.05 -12.20
N LYS A 472 20.34 -15.24 -12.76
CA LYS A 472 19.22 -15.52 -13.66
C LYS A 472 17.86 -15.33 -12.98
N ASP A 473 17.71 -15.84 -11.76
CA ASP A 473 16.45 -15.69 -11.01
C ASP A 473 16.24 -14.24 -10.58
N LYS A 474 17.32 -13.50 -10.28
CA LYS A 474 17.27 -12.06 -10.02
C LYS A 474 16.82 -11.26 -11.24
N GLU A 475 17.44 -11.48 -12.40
CA GLU A 475 17.04 -10.86 -13.67
C GLU A 475 15.56 -11.15 -13.97
N LYS A 476 15.11 -12.40 -13.76
CA LYS A 476 13.70 -12.77 -13.93
C LYS A 476 12.79 -12.03 -12.96
N SER A 477 13.17 -11.95 -11.68
CA SER A 477 12.39 -11.27 -10.64
C SER A 477 12.23 -9.77 -10.95
N TYR A 478 13.33 -9.10 -11.30
CA TYR A 478 13.33 -7.68 -11.61
C TYR A 478 12.60 -7.38 -12.92
N LEU A 479 12.76 -8.23 -13.94
CA LEU A 479 11.95 -8.15 -15.16
C LEU A 479 10.46 -8.27 -14.86
N ASN A 480 10.06 -9.24 -14.02
CA ASN A 480 8.65 -9.42 -13.65
C ASN A 480 8.09 -8.21 -12.87
N TYR A 481 8.92 -7.60 -12.02
CA TYR A 481 8.58 -6.37 -11.31
C TYR A 481 8.22 -5.25 -12.31
N TYR A 482 9.08 -4.95 -13.28
CA TYR A 482 8.79 -3.91 -14.28
C TYR A 482 7.71 -4.28 -15.29
N LYS A 483 7.54 -5.57 -15.63
CA LYS A 483 6.41 -6.03 -16.47
C LYS A 483 5.06 -5.75 -15.82
N LYS A 484 4.97 -5.88 -14.49
CA LYS A 484 3.73 -5.57 -13.77
C LYS A 484 3.36 -4.09 -13.86
N LEU A 485 4.35 -3.21 -13.91
CA LEU A 485 4.15 -1.75 -13.99
C LEU A 485 3.91 -1.26 -15.41
N TYR A 486 4.71 -1.73 -16.38
CA TYR A 486 4.78 -1.16 -17.73
C TYR A 486 4.31 -2.11 -18.86
N GLY A 487 3.94 -3.35 -18.53
CA GLY A 487 3.42 -4.34 -19.48
C GLY A 487 4.52 -5.13 -20.17
N ASP A 488 4.66 -4.99 -21.50
CA ASP A 488 5.65 -5.74 -22.27
C ASP A 488 7.04 -5.12 -22.13
N VAL A 489 7.82 -5.65 -21.18
CA VAL A 489 9.21 -5.25 -20.92
C VAL A 489 10.13 -6.43 -21.22
N ILE A 490 11.28 -6.18 -21.85
CA ILE A 490 12.33 -7.18 -22.08
C ILE A 490 13.67 -6.67 -21.54
N ILE A 491 14.54 -7.58 -21.15
CA ILE A 491 15.91 -7.26 -20.74
C ILE A 491 16.67 -6.80 -21.99
N LYS A 492 17.27 -5.61 -21.94
CA LYS A 492 18.11 -5.07 -23.01
C LYS A 492 19.56 -5.48 -22.79
N ASP A 493 20.08 -5.30 -21.58
CA ASP A 493 21.41 -5.76 -21.17
C ASP A 493 21.34 -6.53 -19.84
N SER A 494 22.26 -7.47 -19.63
CA SER A 494 22.36 -8.20 -18.37
C SER A 494 22.62 -7.26 -17.19
N ILE A 495 22.06 -7.62 -16.05
CA ILE A 495 22.25 -6.90 -14.79
C ILE A 495 23.74 -6.84 -14.43
N THR A 496 24.21 -5.68 -13.98
CA THR A 496 25.59 -5.52 -13.48
C THR A 496 25.59 -5.14 -12.00
N VAL A 497 26.42 -5.82 -11.22
CA VAL A 497 26.60 -5.56 -9.79
C VAL A 497 28.03 -5.12 -9.54
N GLN A 498 28.18 -3.96 -8.89
CA GLN A 498 29.47 -3.44 -8.41
C GLN A 498 29.45 -3.47 -6.88
N ASP A 499 30.20 -4.38 -6.29
CA ASP A 499 30.36 -4.49 -4.84
C ASP A 499 31.69 -3.87 -4.38
N SER A 500 31.62 -2.85 -3.53
CA SER A 500 32.77 -2.29 -2.83
C SER A 500 32.69 -2.62 -1.34
N ALA A 501 33.39 -3.68 -0.94
CA ALA A 501 33.47 -4.09 0.47
C ALA A 501 34.12 -3.03 1.37
N THR A 502 35.10 -2.27 0.87
CA THR A 502 35.81 -1.25 1.67
C THR A 502 34.92 -0.06 2.03
N SER A 503 34.12 0.42 1.08
CA SER A 503 33.20 1.55 1.29
C SER A 503 31.79 1.11 1.74
N ASN A 504 31.62 -0.20 1.97
CA ASN A 504 30.33 -0.85 2.19
C ASN A 504 29.20 -0.34 1.28
N THR A 505 29.40 -0.47 -0.03
CA THR A 505 28.45 -0.01 -1.05
C THR A 505 28.23 -1.08 -2.10
N ILE A 506 26.98 -1.31 -2.49
CA ILE A 506 26.61 -2.12 -3.66
C ILE A 506 25.87 -1.24 -4.64
N ARG A 507 26.29 -1.26 -5.90
CA ARG A 507 25.57 -0.62 -7.01
C ARG A 507 25.09 -1.67 -7.99
N VAL A 508 23.79 -1.69 -8.21
CA VAL A 508 23.12 -2.54 -9.19
C VAL A 508 22.69 -1.66 -10.36
N ARG A 509 22.97 -2.10 -11.60
CA ARG A 509 22.48 -1.46 -12.82
C ARG A 509 21.73 -2.45 -13.69
N GLU A 510 20.60 -1.99 -14.20
CA GLU A 510 19.67 -2.73 -15.02
C GLU A 510 19.32 -1.91 -16.27
N SER A 511 19.05 -2.58 -17.39
CA SER A 511 18.75 -1.96 -18.68
C SER A 511 17.64 -2.76 -19.36
N TYR A 512 16.53 -2.09 -19.66
CA TYR A 512 15.33 -2.70 -20.19
C TYR A 512 14.85 -1.97 -21.45
N GLN A 513 14.24 -2.72 -22.36
CA GLN A 513 13.44 -2.18 -23.45
C GLN A 513 11.96 -2.31 -23.10
N VAL A 514 11.26 -1.19 -23.06
CA VAL A 514 9.83 -1.11 -22.74
C VAL A 514 9.08 -1.02 -24.07
N ARG A 515 8.38 -2.09 -24.44
CA ARG A 515 7.71 -2.16 -25.73
C ARG A 515 6.38 -1.44 -25.70
N HIS A 516 6.18 -0.56 -26.67
CA HIS A 516 4.96 0.26 -26.79
C HIS A 516 4.58 0.90 -25.44
N PRO A 517 5.46 1.74 -24.84
CA PRO A 517 5.26 2.29 -23.49
C PRO A 517 3.99 3.14 -23.42
N TRP A 518 3.65 3.79 -24.54
CA TRP A 518 2.42 4.54 -24.72
C TRP A 518 1.20 3.61 -24.82
N LYS A 519 0.24 3.76 -23.91
CA LYS A 519 -1.05 3.05 -23.94
C LYS A 519 -2.15 3.98 -24.42
N LYS A 520 -3.05 3.50 -25.28
CA LYS A 520 -4.22 4.29 -25.69
C LYS A 520 -5.23 4.41 -24.55
N ASP A 521 -5.51 5.63 -24.13
CA ASP A 521 -6.64 5.93 -23.27
C ASP A 521 -7.94 5.77 -24.08
N SER A 522 -8.78 4.82 -23.66
CA SER A 522 -10.05 4.50 -24.32
C SER A 522 -11.07 5.65 -24.26
N SER A 523 -10.91 6.59 -23.32
CA SER A 523 -11.82 7.72 -23.14
C SER A 523 -11.42 8.95 -23.96
N SER A 524 -10.11 9.24 -24.07
CA SER A 524 -9.62 10.47 -24.69
C SER A 524 -8.90 10.25 -26.03
N ASN A 525 -8.68 9.00 -26.44
CA ASN A 525 -7.88 8.61 -27.61
C ASN A 525 -6.47 9.24 -27.62
N LYS A 526 -5.91 9.49 -26.42
CA LYS A 526 -4.54 9.97 -26.23
C LYS A 526 -3.65 8.79 -25.86
N LEU A 527 -2.36 8.94 -26.13
CA LEU A 527 -1.34 8.06 -25.58
C LEU A 527 -1.07 8.46 -24.13
N LEU A 528 -1.03 7.48 -23.24
CA LEU A 528 -0.79 7.63 -21.81
C LEU A 528 0.45 6.83 -21.43
N PHE A 529 1.33 7.43 -20.67
CA PHE A 529 2.41 6.74 -19.96
C PHE A 529 2.37 7.17 -18.49
N SER A 530 2.29 6.21 -17.59
CA SER A 530 2.25 6.44 -16.14
C SER A 530 3.61 6.07 -15.54
N ALA A 531 4.38 7.06 -15.12
CA ALA A 531 5.60 6.84 -14.36
C ALA A 531 5.24 6.60 -12.89
N ASN A 532 5.71 5.49 -12.30
CA ASN A 532 5.36 5.12 -10.93
C ASN A 532 6.59 5.02 -10.05
N ALA A 533 6.61 5.76 -8.95
CA ALA A 533 7.61 5.67 -7.90
C ALA A 533 7.39 4.41 -7.04
N GLN A 534 7.44 3.25 -7.66
CA GLN A 534 7.05 1.99 -7.03
C GLN A 534 7.97 1.59 -5.86
N SER A 535 9.28 1.87 -5.93
CA SER A 535 10.19 1.57 -4.81
C SER A 535 9.87 2.36 -3.54
N LEU A 536 9.30 3.56 -3.67
CA LEU A 536 8.76 4.30 -2.52
C LEU A 536 7.46 3.65 -2.03
N TYR A 537 6.54 3.31 -2.95
CA TYR A 537 5.27 2.69 -2.57
C TYR A 537 5.46 1.37 -1.80
N ASP A 538 6.38 0.51 -2.25
CA ASP A 538 6.64 -0.81 -1.68
C ASP A 538 7.09 -0.78 -0.21
N ILE A 539 7.62 0.36 0.25
CA ILE A 539 8.05 0.52 1.64
C ILE A 539 6.98 1.10 2.57
N LEU A 540 5.92 1.67 2.01
CA LEU A 540 4.85 2.27 2.80
C LEU A 540 3.99 1.18 3.44
N SER A 541 3.67 1.36 4.73
CA SER A 541 2.70 0.52 5.42
C SER A 541 1.29 1.00 5.13
N TYR A 542 0.81 0.70 3.93
CA TYR A 542 -0.45 1.21 3.42
C TYR A 542 -1.64 0.65 4.22
N ILE A 543 -2.43 1.56 4.81
CA ILE A 543 -3.63 1.24 5.60
C ILE A 543 -4.75 2.22 5.27
N THR A 544 -6.00 1.78 5.45
CA THR A 544 -7.21 2.59 5.17
C THR A 544 -8.17 2.70 6.35
N ASP A 545 -8.05 1.82 7.35
CA ASP A 545 -8.92 1.82 8.53
C ASP A 545 -8.52 2.93 9.53
N THR A 546 -9.30 4.01 9.54
CA THR A 546 -9.13 5.13 10.48
C THR A 546 -9.54 4.80 11.92
N GLN A 547 -10.29 3.72 12.14
CA GLN A 547 -10.74 3.27 13.46
C GLN A 547 -9.84 2.18 14.06
N ARG A 548 -8.74 1.86 13.38
CA ARG A 548 -7.73 0.90 13.84
C ARG A 548 -7.26 1.23 15.25
N LYS A 549 -7.28 0.23 16.13
CA LYS A 549 -6.94 0.35 17.57
C LYS A 549 -5.53 -0.13 17.93
N VAL A 550 -4.76 -0.56 16.93
CA VAL A 550 -3.40 -1.10 17.09
C VAL A 550 -2.39 -0.25 16.32
N PRO A 551 -1.16 -0.07 16.82
CA PRO A 551 -0.15 0.73 16.13
C PRO A 551 0.24 0.14 14.76
N VAL A 552 0.91 0.95 13.94
CA VAL A 552 1.36 0.56 12.59
C VAL A 552 2.87 0.50 12.58
N SER A 553 3.46 -0.62 12.19
CA SER A 553 4.91 -0.77 12.05
C SER A 553 5.42 0.07 10.89
N LEU A 554 6.60 0.66 11.03
CA LEU A 554 7.37 1.26 9.94
C LEU A 554 8.72 0.56 9.85
N ARG A 555 9.25 0.40 8.63
CA ARG A 555 10.65 0.00 8.44
C ARG A 555 11.54 1.07 9.04
N TYR A 556 12.38 0.70 10.02
CA TYR A 556 13.22 1.65 10.74
C TYR A 556 14.53 1.00 11.23
N PRO A 557 15.68 1.65 11.00
CA PRO A 557 15.85 2.88 10.21
C PRO A 557 15.55 2.67 8.72
N TYR A 558 15.18 3.74 8.03
CA TYR A 558 15.05 3.74 6.57
C TYR A 558 15.30 5.13 6.02
N ASP A 559 16.04 5.20 4.90
CA ASP A 559 16.47 6.45 4.26
C ASP A 559 16.63 6.26 2.75
N LEU A 560 15.72 6.86 1.98
CA LEU A 560 15.59 6.68 0.54
C LEU A 560 15.69 8.02 -0.20
N ASP A 561 16.60 8.09 -1.18
CA ASP A 561 16.61 9.06 -2.27
C ASP A 561 16.16 8.35 -3.55
N TYR A 562 15.09 8.82 -4.18
CA TYR A 562 14.57 8.21 -5.38
C TYR A 562 14.30 9.25 -6.45
N GLN A 563 14.86 9.04 -7.64
CA GLN A 563 14.64 9.88 -8.80
C GLN A 563 14.08 9.10 -9.98
N ILE A 564 13.08 9.68 -10.63
CA ILE A 564 12.61 9.26 -11.95
C ILE A 564 12.94 10.38 -12.92
N VAL A 565 13.76 10.07 -13.92
CA VAL A 565 14.18 10.99 -14.97
C VAL A 565 13.57 10.51 -16.27
N MET A 566 12.81 11.35 -16.95
CA MET A 566 12.15 11.01 -18.21
C MET A 566 12.62 11.94 -19.32
N HIS A 567 13.25 11.36 -20.33
CA HIS A 567 13.46 12.01 -21.62
C HIS A 567 12.20 11.80 -22.44
N THR A 568 11.54 12.90 -22.75
CA THR A 568 10.20 12.89 -23.34
C THR A 568 10.25 13.45 -24.77
N PRO A 569 9.40 13.00 -25.71
CA PRO A 569 9.52 13.36 -27.14
C PRO A 569 9.12 14.80 -27.48
N VAL A 570 8.38 15.46 -26.60
CA VAL A 570 7.91 16.84 -26.73
C VAL A 570 8.06 17.56 -25.39
N GLU A 571 7.75 18.85 -25.34
CA GLU A 571 7.74 19.60 -24.08
C GLU A 571 6.37 19.45 -23.39
N TRP A 572 6.35 19.11 -22.09
CA TRP A 572 5.13 19.01 -21.29
C TRP A 572 4.90 20.23 -20.40
N SER A 573 3.64 20.50 -20.04
CA SER A 573 3.32 21.33 -18.88
C SER A 573 3.32 20.46 -17.63
N LEU A 574 4.09 20.86 -16.62
CA LEU A 574 4.14 20.19 -15.33
C LEU A 574 3.36 21.04 -14.32
N ASP A 575 2.24 20.51 -13.83
CA ASP A 575 1.37 21.14 -12.84
C ASP A 575 1.37 20.27 -11.58
N GLN A 576 2.53 20.21 -10.92
CA GLN A 576 2.77 19.42 -9.72
C GLN A 576 3.45 20.32 -8.69
N ASP A 577 2.74 20.59 -7.59
CA ASP A 577 3.30 21.36 -6.49
C ASP A 577 4.27 20.51 -5.67
N PRO A 578 5.35 21.10 -5.14
CA PRO A 578 6.23 20.40 -4.23
C PRO A 578 5.48 20.02 -2.96
N VAL A 579 5.73 18.81 -2.45
CA VAL A 579 5.14 18.33 -1.20
C VAL A 579 6.22 18.20 -0.15
N HIS A 580 5.94 18.71 1.05
CA HIS A 580 6.79 18.56 2.22
C HIS A 580 5.94 18.08 3.40
N ILE A 581 6.26 16.91 3.92
CA ILE A 581 5.65 16.35 5.13
C ILE A 581 6.77 16.02 6.10
N ALA A 582 6.76 16.63 7.29
CA ALA A 582 7.70 16.33 8.35
C ALA A 582 6.96 16.26 9.69
N ASN A 583 7.15 15.15 10.41
CA ASN A 583 6.62 14.94 11.75
C ASN A 583 7.60 14.10 12.59
N GLU A 584 7.21 13.68 13.79
CA GLU A 584 8.06 12.91 14.69
C GLU A 584 8.38 11.48 14.20
N TYR A 585 7.63 10.96 13.22
CA TYR A 585 7.69 9.55 12.79
C TYR A 585 8.29 9.36 11.40
N TYR A 586 8.12 10.30 10.47
CA TYR A 586 8.69 10.25 9.13
C TYR A 586 8.83 11.64 8.50
N GLN A 587 9.63 11.69 7.43
CA GLN A 587 9.81 12.82 6.53
C GLN A 587 9.60 12.36 5.09
N PHE A 588 8.86 13.14 4.32
CA PHE A 588 8.64 12.95 2.90
C PHE A 588 8.76 14.28 2.17
N ASP A 589 9.61 14.32 1.15
CA ASP A 589 9.73 15.44 0.23
C ASP A 589 9.53 14.96 -1.19
N TYR A 590 8.79 15.73 -1.98
CA TYR A 590 8.60 15.53 -3.41
C TYR A 590 8.80 16.85 -4.14
N THR A 591 9.61 16.81 -5.20
CA THR A 591 9.72 17.89 -6.17
C THR A 591 9.65 17.35 -7.58
N ALA A 592 9.03 18.12 -8.47
CA ALA A 592 8.97 17.81 -9.88
C ALA A 592 9.56 19.00 -10.65
N GLU A 593 10.61 18.72 -11.42
CA GLU A 593 11.33 19.72 -12.19
C GLU A 593 11.25 19.39 -13.68
N LYS A 594 11.20 20.44 -14.50
CA LYS A 594 11.20 20.34 -15.95
C LYS A 594 12.30 21.22 -16.52
N ASN A 595 13.07 20.67 -17.45
CA ASN A 595 13.99 21.41 -18.30
C ASN A 595 13.83 20.93 -19.75
N GLU A 596 13.21 21.75 -20.60
CA GLU A 596 12.89 21.39 -21.99
C GLU A 596 12.12 20.06 -22.08
N GLN A 597 12.73 19.03 -22.70
CA GLN A 597 12.19 17.68 -22.88
C GLN A 597 12.54 16.71 -21.75
N LEU A 598 13.14 17.20 -20.67
CA LEU A 598 13.54 16.41 -19.51
C LEU A 598 12.60 16.70 -18.33
N ILE A 599 11.97 15.67 -17.78
CA ILE A 599 11.19 15.74 -16.53
C ILE A 599 11.94 14.95 -15.46
N THR A 600 12.17 15.56 -14.29
CA THR A 600 12.78 14.90 -13.14
C THR A 600 11.83 14.95 -11.95
N LEU A 601 11.45 13.78 -11.45
CA LEU A 601 10.72 13.62 -10.20
C LEU A 601 11.71 13.19 -9.12
N SER A 602 11.80 13.93 -8.03
CA SER A 602 12.67 13.62 -6.90
C SER A 602 11.85 13.38 -5.64
N TYR A 603 12.09 12.25 -5.00
CA TYR A 603 11.46 11.83 -3.76
C TYR A 603 12.52 11.60 -2.69
N ARG A 604 12.29 12.14 -1.49
CA ARG A 604 13.04 11.83 -0.26
C ARG A 604 12.08 11.18 0.71
N PHE A 605 12.39 9.99 1.22
CA PHE A 605 11.60 9.38 2.28
C PHE A 605 12.47 8.82 3.39
N LYS A 606 12.13 9.18 4.63
CA LYS A 606 12.91 8.80 5.80
C LYS A 606 12.00 8.48 6.98
N THR A 607 12.29 7.38 7.65
CA THR A 607 11.60 7.05 8.90
C THR A 607 12.42 7.52 10.11
N LEU A 608 11.73 8.14 11.06
CA LEU A 608 12.28 8.67 12.31
C LEU A 608 11.85 7.84 13.52
N SER A 609 10.83 6.99 13.35
CA SER A 609 10.35 6.01 14.33
C SER A 609 10.09 4.66 13.66
N ASN A 610 10.08 3.59 14.44
CA ASN A 610 9.72 2.24 14.00
C ASN A 610 8.21 1.97 13.97
N HIS A 611 7.38 2.94 14.35
CA HIS A 611 5.93 2.80 14.32
C HIS A 611 5.19 4.15 14.32
N ILE A 612 3.94 4.10 13.87
CA ILE A 612 2.92 5.13 14.08
C ILE A 612 2.03 4.73 15.26
N PRO A 613 1.89 5.58 16.30
CA PRO A 613 0.98 5.31 17.41
C PRO A 613 -0.48 5.47 17.00
N VAL A 614 -1.38 4.77 17.69
CA VAL A 614 -2.83 4.75 17.39
C VAL A 614 -3.42 6.16 17.22
N LYS A 615 -3.03 7.09 18.10
CA LYS A 615 -3.48 8.49 18.08
C LYS A 615 -3.15 9.25 16.78
N PHE A 616 -2.14 8.82 16.03
CA PHE A 616 -1.67 9.49 14.82
C PHE A 616 -2.15 8.81 13.52
N ILE A 617 -2.81 7.65 13.60
CA ILE A 617 -3.30 6.89 12.43
C ILE A 617 -4.17 7.75 11.50
N PRO A 618 -5.13 8.57 11.98
CA PRO A 618 -5.94 9.40 11.08
C PRO A 618 -5.11 10.41 10.28
N GLN A 619 -4.02 10.93 10.84
CA GLN A 619 -3.10 11.81 10.12
C GLN A 619 -2.22 11.03 9.15
N TYR A 620 -1.71 9.86 9.57
CA TYR A 620 -0.91 9.00 8.70
C TYR A 620 -1.66 8.57 7.45
N ILE A 621 -2.96 8.25 7.55
CA ILE A 621 -3.80 7.89 6.39
C ILE A 621 -3.95 9.08 5.43
N LYS A 622 -4.09 10.31 5.95
CA LYS A 622 -4.12 11.52 5.11
C LYS A 622 -2.81 11.73 4.39
N ASP A 623 -1.69 11.60 5.11
CA ASP A 623 -0.36 11.76 4.53
C ASP A 623 -0.07 10.67 3.49
N LEU A 624 -0.45 9.41 3.75
CA LEU A 624 -0.35 8.32 2.77
C LEU A 624 -1.13 8.60 1.50
N LYS A 625 -2.31 9.22 1.61
CA LYS A 625 -3.09 9.62 0.43
C LYS A 625 -2.33 10.64 -0.42
N ILE A 626 -1.75 11.67 0.21
CA ILE A 626 -0.92 12.68 -0.48
C ILE A 626 0.30 12.03 -1.13
N ILE A 627 1.04 11.21 -0.38
CA ILE A 627 2.23 10.50 -0.89
C ILE A 627 1.84 9.64 -2.10
N ASN A 628 0.74 8.89 -1.99
CA ASN A 628 0.25 8.04 -3.06
C ASN A 628 -0.16 8.83 -4.31
N GLU A 629 -0.88 9.95 -4.13
CA GLU A 629 -1.27 10.85 -5.24
C GLU A 629 -0.04 11.43 -5.96
N THR A 630 1.05 11.73 -5.24
CA THR A 630 2.31 12.21 -5.84
C THR A 630 3.23 11.11 -6.37
N SER A 631 2.97 9.84 -6.03
CA SER A 631 3.85 8.72 -6.38
C SER A 631 3.70 8.24 -7.83
N SER A 632 2.76 8.81 -8.58
CA SER A 632 2.55 8.53 -10.00
C SER A 632 2.41 9.82 -10.80
N LEU A 633 3.04 9.89 -11.96
CA LEU A 633 2.83 10.96 -12.93
C LEU A 633 2.34 10.39 -14.26
N ASP A 634 1.16 10.83 -14.67
CA ASP A 634 0.56 10.49 -15.94
C ASP A 634 0.95 11.51 -17.03
N LEU A 635 1.73 11.06 -18.00
CA LEU A 635 2.03 11.82 -19.21
C LEU A 635 1.03 11.44 -20.29
N THR A 636 0.25 12.41 -20.75
CA THR A 636 -0.58 12.22 -21.94
C THR A 636 0.02 12.91 -23.16
N TRP A 637 -0.05 12.23 -24.29
CA TRP A 637 0.54 12.67 -25.55
C TRP A 637 -0.38 12.34 -26.71
N LYS A 638 -0.33 13.14 -27.76
CA LYS A 638 -0.97 12.85 -29.03
C LYS A 638 0.03 13.17 -30.15
N PRO A 639 0.75 12.18 -30.70
CA PRO A 639 1.60 12.38 -31.86
C PRO A 639 0.74 12.93 -32.99
N ASP A 640 1.11 14.10 -33.50
CA ASP A 640 0.41 14.90 -34.50
C ASP A 640 -1.12 14.74 -34.48
N PHE A 641 -1.79 15.78 -33.99
CA PHE A 641 -3.07 16.15 -34.59
C PHE A 641 -2.80 16.55 -36.05
N THR A 642 -2.48 15.57 -36.90
CA THR A 642 -2.93 15.65 -38.28
C THR A 642 -4.45 15.67 -38.14
N PRO A 643 -5.13 16.76 -38.53
CA PRO A 643 -6.52 16.57 -38.89
C PRO A 643 -6.47 15.40 -39.86
N ALA A 644 -7.30 14.38 -39.68
CA ALA A 644 -7.59 13.50 -40.79
C ALA A 644 -7.77 14.43 -42.01
N PRO A 645 -7.16 14.16 -43.18
CA PRO A 645 -7.55 14.90 -44.37
C PRO A 645 -9.04 14.70 -44.45
N HIS A 646 -9.79 15.72 -44.05
CA HIS A 646 -11.22 15.69 -44.16
C HIS A 646 -11.41 15.46 -45.65
N PRO A 647 -12.09 14.37 -46.05
CA PRO A 647 -12.39 14.15 -47.46
C PRO A 647 -12.99 15.47 -47.92
N GLY A 648 -12.37 16.10 -48.92
CA GLY A 648 -12.54 17.51 -49.23
C GLY A 648 -14.00 17.86 -49.44
N VAL A 649 -14.69 18.16 -48.35
CA VAL A 649 -16.01 18.75 -48.38
C VAL A 649 -15.83 20.14 -47.77
N PRO A 650 -15.65 21.15 -48.62
CA PRO A 650 -15.34 22.51 -48.16
C PRO A 650 -16.50 23.19 -47.40
N GLY A 651 -17.63 22.50 -47.20
CA GLY A 651 -18.86 23.05 -46.64
C GLY A 651 -19.27 22.47 -45.29
N ASN A 652 -19.67 23.33 -44.36
CA ASN A 652 -20.41 22.94 -43.16
C ASN A 652 -21.86 22.59 -43.54
N TRP A 653 -22.13 21.32 -43.83
CA TRP A 653 -23.46 20.84 -44.23
C TRP A 653 -24.55 21.11 -43.20
N LEU A 654 -24.22 21.13 -41.91
CA LEU A 654 -25.18 21.44 -40.87
C LEU A 654 -25.62 22.90 -40.96
N ALA A 655 -24.66 23.83 -41.16
CA ALA A 655 -24.98 25.24 -41.41
C ALA A 655 -25.80 25.42 -42.69
N ILE A 656 -25.48 24.69 -43.77
CA ILE A 656 -26.26 24.71 -45.01
C ILE A 656 -27.69 24.21 -44.79
N ALA A 657 -27.86 23.06 -44.10
CA ALA A 657 -29.17 22.50 -43.79
C ALA A 657 -30.00 23.46 -42.94
N LEU A 658 -29.39 24.07 -41.91
CA LEU A 658 -30.04 25.08 -41.08
C LEU A 658 -30.44 26.33 -41.89
N ALA A 659 -29.55 26.85 -42.74
CA ALA A 659 -29.86 27.99 -43.60
C ALA A 659 -31.04 27.70 -44.53
N LEU A 660 -31.12 26.50 -45.11
CA LEU A 660 -32.25 26.07 -45.95
C LEU A 660 -33.56 25.95 -45.14
N ILE A 661 -33.51 25.39 -43.93
CA ILE A 661 -34.67 25.31 -43.04
C ILE A 661 -35.19 26.71 -42.71
N PHE A 662 -34.31 27.61 -42.29
CA PHE A 662 -34.68 28.99 -42.01
C PHE A 662 -35.15 29.74 -43.25
N ALA A 663 -34.60 29.47 -44.44
CA ALA A 663 -35.07 30.05 -45.69
C ALA A 663 -36.52 29.62 -45.99
N VAL A 664 -36.87 28.35 -45.74
CA VAL A 664 -38.25 27.87 -45.86
C VAL A 664 -39.16 28.57 -44.85
N ILE A 665 -38.75 28.64 -43.58
CA ILE A 665 -39.51 29.31 -42.50
C ILE A 665 -39.75 30.78 -42.85
N PHE A 666 -38.71 31.52 -43.25
CA PHE A 666 -38.82 32.94 -43.59
C PHE A 666 -39.57 33.17 -44.90
N SER A 667 -39.54 32.23 -45.85
CA SER A 667 -40.38 32.30 -47.05
C SER A 667 -41.86 32.09 -46.72
N LEU A 668 -42.18 31.18 -45.79
CA LEU A 668 -43.55 31.01 -45.27
C LEU A 668 -44.01 32.24 -44.50
N LEU A 669 -43.14 32.83 -43.67
CA LEU A 669 -43.46 34.08 -42.96
C LEU A 669 -43.61 35.26 -43.93
N ALA A 670 -42.78 35.34 -44.97
CA ALA A 670 -42.92 36.33 -46.03
C ALA A 670 -44.24 36.14 -46.79
N TYR A 671 -44.65 34.90 -47.03
CA TYR A 671 -45.94 34.58 -47.62
C TYR A 671 -47.11 35.04 -46.73
N VAL A 672 -47.05 34.78 -45.42
CA VAL A 672 -48.05 35.28 -44.45
C VAL A 672 -48.06 36.82 -44.42
N ALA A 673 -46.89 37.46 -44.41
CA ALA A 673 -46.76 38.91 -44.43
C ALA A 673 -47.29 39.52 -45.74
N TYR A 674 -47.16 38.83 -46.87
CA TYR A 674 -47.77 39.24 -48.14
C TYR A 674 -49.30 39.26 -48.08
N ARG A 675 -49.91 38.32 -47.31
CA ARG A 675 -51.36 38.24 -47.11
C ARG A 675 -51.93 39.34 -46.21
N TYR A 676 -51.08 40.09 -45.51
CA TYR A 676 -51.50 41.19 -44.64
C TYR A 676 -51.77 42.48 -45.44
N SER A 677 -52.73 43.27 -44.98
CA SER A 677 -53.04 44.61 -45.50
C SER A 677 -53.44 45.56 -44.38
N ILE A 678 -53.03 46.82 -44.51
CA ILE A 678 -53.23 47.90 -43.54
C ILE A 678 -54.48 48.70 -43.90
N LEU A 679 -54.79 48.84 -45.19
CA LEU A 679 -55.95 49.59 -45.64
C LEU A 679 -57.22 48.71 -45.63
N PRO A 680 -58.35 49.19 -45.06
CA PRO A 680 -59.61 48.47 -45.08
C PRO A 680 -60.10 48.27 -46.52
N ARG A 681 -60.74 47.12 -46.80
CA ARG A 681 -61.07 46.59 -48.13
C ARG A 681 -62.14 47.38 -48.93
N ARG A 682 -62.23 48.72 -48.82
CA ARG A 682 -63.26 49.54 -49.49
C ARG A 682 -62.70 50.64 -50.41
N GLN A 683 -63.32 50.65 -51.60
CA GLN A 683 -63.23 51.56 -52.77
C GLN A 683 -61.89 51.64 -53.51
N GLN A 684 -61.88 50.96 -54.66
CA GLN A 684 -60.78 50.82 -55.62
C GLN A 684 -60.48 52.15 -56.33
N ALA A 685 -59.39 52.81 -55.97
CA ALA A 685 -58.70 53.71 -56.89
C ALA A 685 -57.67 52.90 -57.70
N GLU A 686 -57.60 53.10 -59.02
CA GLU A 686 -56.55 52.47 -59.82
C GLU A 686 -55.17 53.01 -59.39
N PRO A 687 -54.21 52.14 -59.04
CA PRO A 687 -52.92 52.58 -58.53
C PRO A 687 -52.10 53.19 -59.67
N VAL A 688 -51.53 54.37 -59.43
CA VAL A 688 -50.67 55.05 -60.41
C VAL A 688 -49.49 54.14 -60.80
N PRO A 689 -49.18 53.98 -62.11
CA PRO A 689 -48.08 53.14 -62.56
C PRO A 689 -46.72 53.61 -62.01
N ILE A 690 -45.82 52.64 -61.82
CA ILE A 690 -44.46 52.87 -61.31
C ILE A 690 -43.73 53.78 -62.30
N GLY A 691 -43.32 54.98 -61.87
CA GLY A 691 -42.60 55.94 -62.71
C GLY A 691 -41.97 57.10 -61.93
N GLY A 692 -41.09 57.88 -62.57
CA GLY A 692 -40.31 58.93 -61.91
C GLY A 692 -39.35 58.36 -60.86
N GLY A 693 -39.26 58.99 -59.69
CA GLY A 693 -38.36 58.53 -58.61
C GLY A 693 -38.56 57.08 -58.18
N LEU A 694 -39.77 56.51 -58.32
CA LEU A 694 -40.03 55.10 -58.02
C LEU A 694 -39.30 54.14 -58.97
N ALA A 695 -38.95 54.56 -60.19
CA ALA A 695 -38.18 53.73 -61.12
C ALA A 695 -36.75 53.49 -60.60
N LEU A 696 -36.15 54.47 -59.93
CA LEU A 696 -34.82 54.32 -59.29
C LEU A 696 -34.88 53.38 -58.09
N LEU A 697 -35.94 53.46 -57.29
CA LEU A 697 -36.16 52.51 -56.19
C LEU A 697 -36.41 51.09 -56.71
N ALA A 698 -37.15 50.95 -57.81
CA ALA A 698 -37.41 49.66 -58.47
C ALA A 698 -36.11 48.93 -58.87
N ILE A 699 -35.16 49.67 -59.47
CA ILE A 699 -33.85 49.14 -59.85
C ILE A 699 -33.10 48.67 -58.59
N GLY A 700 -33.09 49.48 -57.52
CA GLY A 700 -32.46 49.11 -56.26
C GLY A 700 -33.04 47.82 -55.65
N LEU A 701 -34.36 47.69 -55.64
CA LEU A 701 -35.04 46.51 -55.08
C LEU A 701 -34.84 45.24 -55.90
N LEU A 702 -34.68 45.34 -57.22
CA LEU A 702 -34.37 44.18 -58.07
C LEU A 702 -33.00 43.58 -57.75
N PHE A 703 -32.00 44.42 -57.46
CA PHE A 703 -30.65 43.96 -57.17
C PHE A 703 -30.40 43.65 -55.68
N THR A 704 -31.29 44.07 -54.78
CA THR A 704 -31.11 43.86 -53.34
C THR A 704 -31.06 42.37 -52.96
N PRO A 705 -31.96 41.48 -53.43
CA PRO A 705 -31.87 40.05 -53.14
C PRO A 705 -30.57 39.40 -53.62
N MET A 706 -30.05 39.85 -54.76
CA MET A 706 -28.77 39.36 -55.27
C MET A 706 -27.61 39.78 -54.37
N GLY A 707 -27.64 41.02 -53.86
CA GLY A 707 -26.68 41.50 -52.87
C GLY A 707 -26.72 40.70 -51.57
N GLU A 708 -27.91 40.43 -51.03
CA GLU A 708 -28.09 39.63 -49.81
C GLU A 708 -27.66 38.18 -50.01
N LEU A 709 -27.96 37.58 -51.16
CA LEU A 709 -27.52 36.23 -51.50
C LEU A 709 -25.99 36.15 -51.59
N MET A 710 -25.35 37.14 -52.21
CA MET A 710 -23.89 37.22 -52.27
C MET A 710 -23.25 37.42 -50.89
N SER A 711 -23.91 38.18 -50.00
CA SER A 711 -23.48 38.33 -48.60
C SER A 711 -23.53 36.99 -47.87
N LEU A 712 -24.67 36.30 -47.96
CA LEU A 712 -24.89 34.99 -47.34
C LEU A 712 -23.86 33.96 -47.83
N CYS A 713 -23.62 33.85 -49.13
CA CYS A 713 -22.67 32.87 -49.69
C CYS A 713 -21.21 33.10 -49.26
N LYS A 714 -20.85 34.31 -48.81
CA LYS A 714 -19.50 34.64 -48.34
C LYS A 714 -19.32 34.42 -46.83
N MET A 715 -20.37 34.03 -46.12
CA MET A 715 -20.30 33.92 -44.67
C MET A 715 -19.33 32.82 -44.22
N PRO A 716 -18.44 33.13 -43.24
CA PRO A 716 -17.48 32.16 -42.73
C PRO A 716 -18.12 30.91 -42.11
N VAL A 717 -19.38 31.02 -41.66
CA VAL A 717 -20.17 29.95 -41.05
C VAL A 717 -20.29 28.70 -41.94
N PHE A 718 -20.24 28.85 -43.26
CA PHE A 718 -20.31 27.75 -44.22
C PHE A 718 -18.96 27.05 -44.44
N ASN A 719 -17.86 27.61 -43.93
CA ASN A 719 -16.54 27.02 -44.01
C ASN A 719 -16.23 26.24 -42.72
N TYR A 720 -16.13 24.92 -42.82
CA TYR A 720 -15.83 24.06 -41.67
C TYR A 720 -14.49 24.37 -41.00
N GLN A 721 -13.49 24.81 -41.76
CA GLN A 721 -12.17 25.20 -41.22
C GLN A 721 -12.27 26.44 -40.32
N TYR A 722 -13.21 27.33 -40.59
CA TYR A 722 -13.43 28.52 -39.77
C TYR A 722 -13.94 28.15 -38.37
N TRP A 723 -14.83 27.16 -38.27
CA TRP A 723 -15.32 26.62 -37.00
C TRP A 723 -14.21 26.02 -36.14
N ILE A 724 -13.37 25.14 -36.72
CA ILE A 724 -12.21 24.57 -36.00
C ILE A 724 -11.27 25.68 -35.49
N THR A 725 -11.06 26.70 -36.31
CA THR A 725 -10.18 27.82 -35.96
C THR A 725 -10.72 28.60 -34.77
N ILE A 726 -12.04 28.80 -34.67
CA ILE A 726 -12.66 29.49 -33.54
C ILE A 726 -12.68 28.63 -32.28
N THR A 727 -13.04 27.35 -32.38
CA THR A 727 -13.09 26.44 -31.22
C THR A 727 -11.70 26.21 -30.59
N SER A 728 -10.61 26.47 -31.33
CA SER A 728 -9.23 26.35 -30.84
C SER A 728 -8.66 27.65 -30.24
N ARG A 729 -9.34 28.80 -30.38
CA ARG A 729 -8.91 30.11 -29.87
C ARG A 729 -9.32 30.30 -28.40
N LYS A 730 -8.39 30.04 -27.47
CA LYS A 730 -8.59 30.19 -26.02
C LYS A 730 -8.72 31.65 -25.54
N ASP A 731 -8.36 32.62 -26.37
CA ASP A 731 -8.40 34.06 -26.09
C ASP A 731 -9.80 34.68 -26.26
N LEU A 732 -10.74 33.98 -26.90
CA LEU A 732 -12.10 34.48 -27.17
C LEU A 732 -13.09 34.34 -25.99
N GLY A 733 -12.61 33.91 -24.82
CA GLY A 733 -13.44 33.74 -23.62
C GLY A 733 -14.42 32.58 -23.77
N ASN A 734 -15.73 32.86 -23.71
CA ASN A 734 -16.76 31.83 -23.84
C ASN A 734 -17.02 31.50 -25.32
N ILE A 735 -16.32 30.46 -25.80
CA ILE A 735 -16.37 29.97 -27.19
C ILE A 735 -17.80 29.66 -27.64
N THR A 736 -18.63 29.08 -26.76
CA THR A 736 -20.02 28.75 -27.08
C THR A 736 -20.86 29.97 -27.42
N LEU A 737 -20.60 31.13 -26.81
CA LEU A 737 -21.31 32.37 -27.16
C LEU A 737 -20.92 32.89 -28.55
N VAL A 738 -19.65 32.74 -28.94
CA VAL A 738 -19.15 33.11 -30.27
C VAL A 738 -19.75 32.20 -31.35
N GLU A 739 -19.80 30.90 -31.08
CA GLU A 739 -20.43 29.91 -31.97
C GLU A 739 -21.93 30.18 -32.17
N LEU A 740 -22.65 30.50 -31.10
CA LEU A 740 -24.07 30.89 -31.17
C LEU A 740 -24.28 32.19 -31.96
N PHE A 741 -23.37 33.16 -31.82
CA PHE A 741 -23.44 34.42 -32.56
C PHE A 741 -23.31 34.19 -34.08
N LEU A 742 -22.37 33.34 -34.53
CA LEU A 742 -22.20 33.04 -35.96
C LEU A 742 -23.43 32.36 -36.57
N ILE A 743 -24.09 31.48 -35.82
CA ILE A 743 -25.35 30.86 -36.24
C ILE A 743 -26.45 31.91 -36.32
N LEU A 744 -26.55 32.81 -35.33
CA LEU A 744 -27.53 33.89 -35.32
C LEU A 744 -27.33 34.85 -36.50
N GLU A 745 -26.09 35.21 -36.80
CA GLU A 745 -25.71 36.06 -37.92
C GLU A 745 -26.17 35.44 -39.25
N MET A 746 -25.95 34.14 -39.43
CA MET A 746 -26.41 33.40 -40.60
C MET A 746 -27.93 33.44 -40.73
N ILE A 747 -28.65 33.17 -39.63
CA ILE A 747 -30.12 33.20 -39.62
C ILE A 747 -30.64 34.59 -40.01
N LEU A 748 -30.02 35.66 -39.52
CA LEU A 748 -30.39 37.04 -39.84
C LEU A 748 -30.13 37.38 -41.32
N ASN A 749 -29.03 36.93 -41.91
CA ASN A 749 -28.76 37.11 -43.35
C ASN A 749 -29.78 36.36 -44.22
N VAL A 750 -30.16 35.13 -43.83
CA VAL A 750 -31.24 34.39 -44.53
C VAL A 750 -32.57 35.14 -44.41
N PHE A 751 -32.89 35.69 -43.23
CA PHE A 751 -34.07 36.52 -43.04
C PHE A 751 -34.06 37.76 -43.96
N LEU A 752 -32.95 38.50 -44.02
CA LEU A 752 -32.81 39.69 -44.88
C LEU A 752 -32.94 39.33 -46.36
N LEU A 753 -32.40 38.20 -46.80
CA LEU A 753 -32.59 37.69 -48.16
C LEU A 753 -34.08 37.46 -48.46
N CYS A 754 -34.79 36.68 -47.63
CA CYS A 754 -36.22 36.44 -47.81
C CYS A 754 -37.04 37.74 -47.75
N TYR A 755 -36.69 38.66 -46.85
CA TYR A 755 -37.35 39.96 -46.71
C TYR A 755 -37.12 40.84 -47.94
N SER A 756 -35.91 40.83 -48.53
CA SER A 756 -35.62 41.60 -49.74
C SER A 756 -36.43 41.11 -50.95
N VAL A 757 -36.66 39.81 -51.06
CA VAL A 757 -37.57 39.21 -52.06
C VAL A 757 -39.01 39.66 -51.79
N LEU A 758 -39.45 39.62 -50.53
CA LEU A 758 -40.77 40.13 -50.15
C LEU A 758 -40.93 41.60 -50.56
N LEU A 759 -39.92 42.46 -50.33
CA LEU A 759 -39.97 43.87 -50.72
C LEU A 759 -40.15 44.05 -52.23
N ALA A 760 -39.42 43.28 -53.05
CA ALA A 760 -39.58 43.32 -54.50
C ALA A 760 -41.01 42.90 -54.90
N VAL A 761 -41.53 41.82 -54.32
CA VAL A 761 -42.90 41.34 -54.57
C VAL A 761 -43.94 42.38 -54.14
N LEU A 762 -43.78 42.98 -52.95
CA LEU A 762 -44.68 44.01 -52.44
C LEU A 762 -44.67 45.27 -53.33
N PHE A 763 -43.49 45.66 -53.81
CA PHE A 763 -43.29 46.83 -54.65
C PHE A 763 -43.96 46.68 -56.02
N PHE A 764 -43.67 45.59 -56.74
CA PHE A 764 -44.21 45.38 -58.08
C PHE A 764 -45.71 45.09 -58.08
N ASN A 765 -46.23 44.45 -57.02
CA ASN A 765 -47.67 44.28 -56.80
C ASN A 765 -48.34 45.52 -56.19
N ARG A 766 -47.61 46.63 -55.99
CA ARG A 766 -48.14 47.91 -55.52
C ARG A 766 -48.90 47.80 -54.18
N ARG A 767 -48.42 46.92 -53.32
CA ARG A 767 -49.06 46.52 -52.06
C ARG A 767 -49.09 47.68 -51.08
N ASP A 768 -50.20 47.80 -50.35
CA ASP A 768 -50.39 48.84 -49.33
C ASP A 768 -49.40 48.75 -48.16
N THR A 769 -48.86 47.56 -47.90
CA THR A 769 -47.85 47.31 -46.86
C THR A 769 -46.42 47.69 -47.27
N PHE A 770 -46.15 47.97 -48.55
CA PHE A 770 -44.79 48.19 -49.05
C PHE A 770 -44.02 49.33 -48.33
N PRO A 771 -44.58 50.54 -48.14
CA PRO A 771 -43.85 51.63 -47.49
C PRO A 771 -43.42 51.31 -46.05
N PHE A 772 -44.30 50.63 -45.31
CA PHE A 772 -44.00 50.19 -43.94
C PHE A 772 -42.97 49.07 -43.95
N ALA A 773 -43.13 48.08 -44.84
CA ALA A 773 -42.19 46.97 -44.95
C ALA A 773 -40.77 47.46 -45.31
N LEU A 774 -40.65 48.46 -46.18
CA LEU A 774 -39.35 49.05 -46.55
C LEU A 774 -38.70 49.80 -45.37
N ALA A 775 -39.48 50.55 -44.58
CA ALA A 775 -38.98 51.23 -43.38
C ALA A 775 -38.45 50.23 -42.36
N THR A 776 -39.21 49.15 -42.11
CA THR A 776 -38.82 48.07 -41.21
C THR A 776 -37.54 47.37 -41.67
N TYR A 777 -37.41 47.10 -42.98
CA TYR A 777 -36.19 46.49 -43.52
C TYR A 777 -34.96 47.35 -43.27
N TYR A 778 -35.00 48.65 -43.59
CA TYR A 778 -33.86 49.52 -43.34
C TYR A 778 -33.53 49.64 -41.86
N PHE A 779 -34.54 49.71 -40.99
CA PHE A 779 -34.34 49.73 -39.55
C PHE A 779 -33.64 48.45 -39.04
N ILE A 780 -34.05 47.28 -39.52
CA ILE A 780 -33.41 46.01 -39.17
C ILE A 780 -31.96 45.97 -39.69
N CYS A 781 -31.70 46.40 -40.92
CA CYS A 781 -30.33 46.48 -41.45
C CYS A 781 -29.43 47.38 -40.59
N ILE A 782 -29.93 48.54 -40.13
CA ILE A 782 -29.19 49.48 -39.28
C ILE A 782 -28.82 48.81 -37.94
N ILE A 783 -29.80 48.17 -37.29
CA ILE A 783 -29.57 47.47 -36.01
C ILE A 783 -28.58 46.32 -36.20
N PHE A 784 -28.75 45.53 -37.26
CA PHE A 784 -27.90 44.38 -37.53
C PHE A 784 -26.44 44.80 -37.74
N ILE A 785 -26.18 45.79 -38.61
CA ILE A 785 -24.83 46.31 -38.84
C ILE A 785 -24.22 46.89 -37.56
N TYR A 786 -25.02 47.57 -36.72
CA TYR A 786 -24.54 48.09 -35.44
C TYR A 786 -24.15 46.96 -34.47
N ALA A 787 -25.01 45.96 -34.32
CA ALA A 787 -24.79 44.83 -33.43
C ALA A 787 -23.57 44.00 -33.88
N ASP A 788 -23.46 43.73 -35.18
CA ASP A 788 -22.34 42.98 -35.75
C ASP A 788 -20.99 43.68 -35.50
N ASN A 789 -20.91 44.99 -35.78
CA ASN A 789 -19.71 45.77 -35.50
C ASN A 789 -19.35 45.82 -34.00
N ALA A 790 -20.35 45.89 -33.11
CA ALA A 790 -20.12 45.91 -31.67
C ALA A 790 -19.56 44.57 -31.15
N VAL A 791 -20.09 43.46 -31.65
CA VAL A 791 -19.63 42.10 -31.28
C VAL A 791 -18.24 41.84 -31.86
N ASN A 792 -18.00 42.21 -33.11
CA ASN A 792 -16.69 42.04 -33.75
C ASN A 792 -15.59 42.83 -33.03
N LYS A 793 -15.89 44.06 -32.58
CA LYS A 793 -14.97 44.86 -31.77
C LYS A 793 -14.68 44.23 -30.40
N TYR A 794 -15.68 43.63 -29.76
CA TYR A 794 -15.54 43.04 -28.43
C TYR A 794 -14.73 41.75 -28.44
N TYR A 795 -15.02 40.83 -29.36
CA TYR A 795 -14.37 39.51 -29.41
C TYR A 795 -13.09 39.50 -30.23
N PHE A 796 -13.10 40.11 -31.43
CA PHE A 796 -11.99 39.98 -32.38
C PHE A 796 -11.01 41.16 -32.35
N HIS A 797 -11.28 42.18 -31.52
CA HIS A 797 -10.42 43.37 -31.36
C HIS A 797 -10.08 44.06 -32.70
N GLU A 798 -10.90 43.88 -33.74
CA GLU A 798 -10.71 44.52 -35.04
C GLU A 798 -11.02 46.02 -34.91
N GLY A 799 -9.97 46.79 -34.64
CA GLY A 799 -10.00 48.23 -34.44
C GLY A 799 -9.68 49.02 -35.70
N GLN A 800 -10.53 48.95 -36.73
CA GLN A 800 -10.58 49.96 -37.81
C GLN A 800 -12.03 50.01 -38.33
N PRO A 801 -12.79 51.11 -38.13
CA PRO A 801 -13.97 51.32 -38.95
C PRO A 801 -13.48 51.42 -40.40
N GLY A 802 -13.83 50.44 -41.23
CA GLY A 802 -13.70 50.59 -42.67
C GLY A 802 -14.26 51.97 -43.06
N SER A 803 -13.64 52.62 -44.05
CA SER A 803 -14.03 53.93 -44.58
C SER A 803 -15.52 54.22 -44.39
N ILE A 804 -15.89 55.44 -43.98
CA ILE A 804 -17.31 55.86 -43.85
C ILE A 804 -18.11 55.60 -45.14
N LEU A 805 -17.42 55.44 -46.28
CA LEU A 805 -17.97 55.09 -47.59
C LEU A 805 -18.00 53.58 -47.90
N SER A 806 -17.57 52.71 -46.99
CA SER A 806 -17.60 51.26 -47.15
C SER A 806 -19.04 50.75 -47.26
N LEU A 807 -19.23 49.70 -48.06
CA LEU A 807 -20.55 49.12 -48.33
C LEU A 807 -21.23 48.56 -47.06
N ASN A 808 -20.45 48.25 -46.01
CA ASN A 808 -20.92 47.73 -44.72
C ASN A 808 -21.16 48.85 -43.68
N SER A 809 -21.13 50.12 -44.08
CA SER A 809 -21.39 51.24 -43.18
C SER A 809 -22.89 51.42 -42.92
N ILE A 810 -23.24 51.73 -41.67
CA ILE A 810 -24.61 52.09 -41.26
C ILE A 810 -25.15 53.31 -42.03
N LEU A 811 -24.26 54.12 -42.59
CA LEU A 811 -24.58 55.33 -43.34
C LEU A 811 -25.48 55.07 -44.55
N TRP A 812 -25.24 54.00 -45.32
CA TRP A 812 -26.00 53.74 -46.55
C TRP A 812 -27.47 53.38 -46.30
N PRO A 813 -27.79 52.43 -45.39
CA PRO A 813 -29.17 52.20 -44.96
C PRO A 813 -29.86 53.44 -44.39
N LEU A 814 -29.15 54.25 -43.58
CA LEU A 814 -29.68 55.49 -43.02
C LEU A 814 -30.03 56.51 -44.11
N LEU A 815 -29.14 56.73 -45.08
CA LEU A 815 -29.40 57.64 -46.20
C LEU A 815 -30.56 57.15 -47.06
N ARG A 816 -30.62 55.85 -47.37
CA ARG A 816 -31.73 55.25 -48.12
C ARG A 816 -33.05 55.40 -47.37
N MET A 817 -33.05 55.19 -46.06
CA MET A 817 -34.23 55.37 -45.21
C MET A 817 -34.68 56.85 -45.19
N ALA A 818 -33.75 57.78 -45.04
CA ALA A 818 -34.03 59.22 -45.01
C ALA A 818 -34.54 59.77 -46.35
N ILE A 819 -34.17 59.15 -47.48
CA ILE A 819 -34.64 59.53 -48.82
C ILE A 819 -35.98 58.87 -49.14
N TRP A 820 -36.04 57.53 -49.07
CA TRP A 820 -37.16 56.78 -49.62
C TRP A 820 -38.39 56.75 -48.72
N ILE A 821 -38.23 56.72 -47.39
CA ILE A 821 -39.39 56.64 -46.49
C ILE A 821 -40.22 57.93 -46.52
N PRO A 822 -39.63 59.14 -46.41
CA PRO A 822 -40.39 60.38 -46.59
C PRO A 822 -40.99 60.49 -48.00
N TYR A 823 -40.27 60.08 -49.05
CA TYR A 823 -40.79 60.10 -50.41
C TYR A 823 -42.04 59.21 -50.56
N LEU A 824 -42.03 58.00 -49.99
CA LEU A 824 -43.18 57.08 -50.06
C LEU A 824 -44.37 57.54 -49.20
N LEU A 825 -44.11 58.15 -48.03
CA LEU A 825 -45.16 58.52 -47.08
C LEU A 825 -45.73 59.93 -47.28
N ILE A 826 -45.01 60.84 -47.93
CA ILE A 826 -45.42 62.25 -48.06
C ILE A 826 -45.83 62.58 -49.49
N SER A 827 -45.10 62.09 -50.51
CA SER A 827 -45.39 62.44 -51.90
C SER A 827 -46.74 61.88 -52.36
N GLU A 828 -47.48 62.64 -53.17
CA GLU A 828 -48.73 62.16 -53.76
C GLU A 828 -48.53 60.87 -54.55
N ARG A 829 -47.41 60.75 -55.29
CA ARG A 829 -47.10 59.56 -56.07
C ARG A 829 -46.84 58.34 -55.18
N GLY A 830 -46.11 58.48 -54.08
CA GLY A 830 -45.92 57.40 -53.10
C GLY A 830 -47.23 56.90 -52.51
N LYS A 831 -48.08 57.84 -52.06
CA LYS A 831 -49.39 57.54 -51.45
C LYS A 831 -50.41 56.92 -52.43
N THR A 832 -50.34 57.26 -53.71
CA THR A 832 -51.30 56.78 -54.73
C THR A 832 -50.83 55.53 -55.48
N THR A 833 -49.54 55.21 -55.44
CA THR A 833 -49.02 53.98 -56.07
C THR A 833 -49.21 52.76 -55.18
N PHE A 834 -48.94 52.82 -53.87
CA PHE A 834 -48.97 51.65 -52.97
C PHE A 834 -50.27 51.55 -52.17
N ILE A 835 -51.35 51.18 -52.85
CA ILE A 835 -52.71 51.14 -52.27
C ILE A 835 -53.44 49.81 -52.46
N GLN A 836 -52.79 48.77 -53.01
CA GLN A 836 -53.45 47.50 -53.31
C GLN A 836 -53.51 46.57 -52.08
N PRO A 837 -54.70 46.26 -51.53
CA PRO A 837 -54.86 45.33 -50.41
C PRO A 837 -54.85 43.86 -50.87
N TYR A 838 -54.70 42.89 -49.95
CA TYR A 838 -54.65 41.45 -50.29
C TYR A 838 -55.97 40.98 -50.89
N GLN A 839 -55.89 40.35 -52.07
CA GLN A 839 -57.02 39.70 -52.72
C GLN A 839 -56.89 38.19 -52.53
N ALA A 840 -57.56 37.63 -51.53
CA ALA A 840 -57.70 36.18 -51.40
C ALA A 840 -58.49 35.63 -52.61
N SER A 841 -57.96 34.62 -53.29
CA SER A 841 -58.69 33.87 -54.31
C SER A 841 -59.75 32.98 -53.62
N LYS A 842 -60.76 32.50 -54.36
CA LYS A 842 -61.86 31.68 -53.82
C LYS A 842 -61.44 30.31 -53.23
N GLU A 843 -60.17 29.96 -53.26
CA GLU A 843 -59.65 28.67 -52.76
C GLU A 843 -58.88 28.77 -51.43
N ASP A 844 -58.75 29.97 -50.84
CA ASP A 844 -57.93 30.23 -49.63
C ASP A 844 -58.75 30.52 -48.35
N VAL A 845 -59.96 29.94 -48.20
CA VAL A 845 -60.76 29.96 -46.95
C VAL A 845 -60.84 28.58 -46.33
#